data_AF-A0ABD3T0N4-F1
#
_entry.id   AF-A0ABD3T0N4-F1
#
_cell.length_a   1.000
_cell.length_b   1.000
_cell.length_c   1.000
_cell.angle_alpha   90.00
_cell.angle_beta   90.00
_cell.angle_gamma   90.00
#
_symmetry.space_group_name_H-M   'P 1'
#
loop_
_entity.id
_entity.type
_entity.pdbx_description
1 polymer ?
#
loop_
_entity_poly.entity_id
_entity_poly.type
_entity_poly.pdbx_seq_one_letter_code
_entity_poly.pdbx_strand_id
1 'polypeptide(L)'
;MASKFVLGKLKNVVQSNFSSLLGFLFVALFISAVFLTRDDHTQRFAISNKDLNCNLFSGKWVYDNISYPLYKEQQCFLPDDMTCEQNGRKDLNYQFWRWQPHDCDLPRFNATAFMEKIRGKRLVFVGDSLNRNQYSSFLCLLDSVIPPPSKLLIKQQQQKIPEYNATIEFHWSPMLVESNCDNPMHQNARNRTVRIDSIEKHAKQWTDADILIFDSYSWWMVDQTITFLWGSFGSLDAIYKNVTMWLRPFEMAIQTWSNWIEFNINRDKTKLFFMSMSSDHYRGEEWGTEKGKNCYGEREPILNKEKNWGKIIDREMMEIVESAIDKLGRRGVKVQYLNITYLSAYRKEAHPTIYRTFQVPPSKEQLQDPAGYSDCIHWCLPGVPDLMASKFESVLGKRYIRSNFISLLSFLLVALVIAALFRTENHRQNQRVTNEEEHTTSSKNSCNLFSGKWVYDNESYPLYKEQECSFMPDDLTCEQNGRKDLKYQFWRWQPHHCDLPRVVFVGDSLNRNQWLSMMCLLEPAIPPSSKVLIKYYEHTIPIPEYNTTFEFYWSPMLVETNCDNPSHYNPQNRTVRISAIEKHARHWTDADIIVFDSYAWWMVNKTMTLLWGSFDSLDAIYQNASTGVRPYEMALQTWSNWLEYNLNREKTKLFFMSIGEEWGFEKGQNCYGETEQFMEERHWGTLINREMMEIAESAIYKLDKRGVKVQYINITHLSAYRKDAHPSIYKKFPVTPTKEKLANPPTYSDCLHWCLPGVPDTITFEKNQTPLNDSSQGCNLFSGKWVYDDKSHPQYNDTQCSFMSDEYACEKYGRKDLKYQKWRWQPRGCDLPRFNGTAFLEKIRGKKLVFVGDSLNRSQWVSLLCLIESSISSSSSSSKSIIRNGNFFYFQAMEYNATIGFYWSPFLVESNNDDPIVHRERDRTVRIHSIEKHARQWNDADILIFDSFVWWTDPTMTLLWGSFGSSDAIYKRVEMRHRRYEMALNTWSDWLEININRTKTKLFFMSLSPYHYWGENYSVEQHCYNETEPILKEEYWGADADRGMMHVAEATIRKLEIRGLKVQYMNITQLSDYRKDAHPSIYRKHDQPITEEQLKDPKSYSDCLHWCLPGVPDIWNQILYLHILNS
;
A
#
# COMPACT_ATOMS: atom_id res chain seq x y z
N MET A 1 -48.28 71.22 17.49
CA MET A 1 -47.61 71.53 16.21
C MET A 1 -47.13 70.23 15.57
N ALA A 2 -47.66 69.85 14.40
CA ALA A 2 -47.05 68.81 13.57
C ALA A 2 -45.75 69.34 12.92
N SER A 3 -45.16 68.57 11.99
CA SER A 3 -43.85 68.84 11.35
C SER A 3 -42.63 68.65 12.26
N LYS A 4 -42.48 69.40 13.36
CA LYS A 4 -41.27 69.29 14.23
C LYS A 4 -41.18 68.03 15.11
N PHE A 5 -42.23 67.21 15.19
CA PHE A 5 -42.26 66.01 16.06
C PHE A 5 -41.87 64.69 15.36
N VAL A 6 -41.59 64.70 14.05
CA VAL A 6 -41.26 63.47 13.28
C VAL A 6 -39.76 63.34 13.01
N LEU A 7 -39.09 64.41 12.56
CA LEU A 7 -37.64 64.38 12.29
C LEU A 7 -36.80 64.11 13.55
N GLY A 8 -37.29 64.49 14.74
CA GLY A 8 -36.60 64.27 16.01
C GLY A 8 -36.46 62.79 16.41
N LYS A 9 -37.37 61.91 15.98
CA LYS A 9 -37.26 60.47 16.27
C LYS A 9 -36.52 59.67 15.19
N LEU A 10 -36.58 60.07 13.91
CA LEU A 10 -35.78 59.38 12.88
C LEU A 10 -34.27 59.62 13.05
N LYS A 11 -33.84 60.82 13.44
CA LYS A 11 -32.40 61.14 13.51
C LYS A 11 -31.66 60.29 14.55
N ASN A 12 -32.30 59.95 15.67
CA ASN A 12 -31.69 59.10 16.72
C ASN A 12 -31.75 57.60 16.40
N VAL A 13 -32.72 57.12 15.59
CA VAL A 13 -32.79 55.70 15.18
C VAL A 13 -31.78 55.36 14.08
N VAL A 14 -31.52 56.30 13.16
CA VAL A 14 -30.39 56.17 12.21
C VAL A 14 -29.06 56.15 12.97
N GLN A 15 -28.96 56.89 14.08
CA GLN A 15 -27.78 56.95 14.93
C GLN A 15 -27.60 55.74 15.87
N SER A 16 -28.56 54.79 15.93
CA SER A 16 -28.47 53.59 16.77
C SER A 16 -28.29 52.27 16.00
N ASN A 17 -28.38 52.28 14.66
CA ASN A 17 -28.32 51.07 13.82
C ASN A 17 -27.29 51.14 12.68
N PHE A 18 -26.45 52.18 12.62
CA PHE A 18 -25.42 52.30 11.57
C PHE A 18 -24.15 51.52 11.90
N SER A 19 -23.80 51.39 13.18
CA SER A 19 -22.60 50.68 13.65
C SER A 19 -22.75 49.15 13.61
N SER A 20 -23.95 48.61 13.87
CA SER A 20 -24.23 47.18 13.70
C SER A 20 -24.16 46.75 12.23
N LEU A 21 -24.62 47.60 11.32
CA LEU A 21 -24.56 47.35 9.87
C LEU A 21 -23.12 47.36 9.34
N LEU A 22 -22.24 48.21 9.89
CA LEU A 22 -20.81 48.21 9.57
C LEU A 22 -20.11 46.95 10.11
N GLY A 23 -20.50 46.45 11.29
CA GLY A 23 -19.95 45.24 11.89
C GLY A 23 -20.13 44.00 11.01
N PHE A 24 -21.36 43.74 10.54
CA PHE A 24 -21.64 42.62 9.62
C PHE A 24 -20.84 42.70 8.31
N LEU A 25 -20.55 43.91 7.82
CA LEU A 25 -19.77 44.11 6.60
C LEU A 25 -18.25 43.97 6.83
N PHE A 26 -17.75 44.22 8.05
CA PHE A 26 -16.34 44.02 8.39
C PHE A 26 -16.01 42.59 8.85
N VAL A 27 -17.04 41.85 9.28
CA VAL A 27 -17.08 40.40 9.11
C VAL A 27 -16.98 40.17 7.59
N ALA A 28 -18.07 40.12 6.81
CA ALA A 28 -18.17 39.84 5.35
C ALA A 28 -16.96 40.08 4.42
N LEU A 29 -16.20 41.18 4.61
CA LEU A 29 -15.07 41.56 3.75
C LEU A 29 -13.70 41.06 4.19
N PHE A 30 -13.38 41.14 5.49
CA PHE A 30 -12.18 40.46 5.99
C PHE A 30 -12.43 38.95 5.87
N ILE A 31 -13.69 38.54 6.05
CA ILE A 31 -14.32 37.31 5.59
C ILE A 31 -13.92 37.07 4.12
N SER A 32 -14.25 37.85 3.10
CA SER A 32 -13.79 37.49 1.72
C SER A 32 -12.26 37.42 1.45
N ALA A 33 -11.39 37.92 2.33
CA ALA A 33 -9.94 37.72 2.24
C ALA A 33 -9.53 36.28 2.56
N VAL A 34 -10.02 35.74 3.68
CA VAL A 34 -9.63 34.43 4.19
C VAL A 34 -10.67 33.34 3.83
N PHE A 35 -11.02 33.24 2.56
CA PHE A 35 -10.92 31.94 1.86
C PHE A 35 -10.25 32.15 0.48
N LEU A 36 -9.30 33.08 0.23
CA LEU A 36 -8.60 33.21 -1.07
C LEU A 36 -7.23 32.48 -1.26
N THR A 37 -6.61 31.80 -0.28
CA THR A 37 -5.11 31.85 -0.18
C THR A 37 -4.16 30.74 0.42
N ARG A 38 -4.37 29.37 0.40
CA ARG A 38 -3.24 28.36 0.68
C ARG A 38 -2.95 27.39 -0.43
N ASP A 39 -3.55 27.48 -1.59
CA ASP A 39 -3.06 26.61 -2.65
C ASP A 39 -1.73 27.16 -3.16
N ASP A 40 -0.76 26.28 -3.39
CA ASP A 40 0.41 26.58 -4.18
C ASP A 40 0.85 25.39 -4.96
N HIS A 41 1.58 24.62 -4.17
CA HIS A 41 2.87 24.09 -4.45
C HIS A 41 3.04 23.38 -5.76
N THR A 42 1.93 22.75 -6.17
CA THR A 42 1.87 21.63 -7.09
C THR A 42 2.42 22.14 -8.40
N GLN A 43 1.74 23.07 -9.03
CA GLN A 43 2.40 24.14 -9.75
C GLN A 43 3.44 23.66 -10.76
N ARG A 44 4.75 23.89 -10.55
CA ARG A 44 5.85 24.03 -11.54
C ARG A 44 6.15 22.91 -12.57
N PHE A 45 5.12 22.37 -13.19
CA PHE A 45 5.00 21.09 -13.83
C PHE A 45 4.10 21.27 -15.10
N ALA A 46 4.32 20.67 -16.29
CA ALA A 46 3.17 20.35 -17.19
C ALA A 46 3.36 19.26 -18.28
N ILE A 47 2.32 18.42 -18.54
CA ILE A 47 2.12 17.78 -19.88
C ILE A 47 1.11 18.69 -20.58
N SER A 48 1.27 18.78 -21.88
CA SER A 48 0.55 19.56 -22.86
C SER A 48 -0.98 19.33 -22.96
N ASN A 49 -1.81 20.21 -22.36
CA ASN A 49 -3.30 20.34 -22.34
C ASN A 49 -4.20 19.84 -23.52
N LYS A 50 -3.67 19.18 -24.54
CA LYS A 50 -4.36 18.28 -25.47
C LYS A 50 -4.31 16.82 -25.05
N ASP A 51 -3.18 16.41 -24.50
CA ASP A 51 -2.85 15.03 -24.18
C ASP A 51 -3.87 14.36 -23.24
N LEU A 52 -4.74 15.14 -22.59
CA LEU A 52 -5.59 14.76 -21.44
C LEU A 52 -6.36 13.49 -21.71
N ASN A 53 -6.98 13.47 -22.87
CA ASN A 53 -7.84 12.40 -23.32
C ASN A 53 -7.37 11.78 -24.61
N CYS A 54 -6.09 11.91 -24.89
CA CYS A 54 -5.47 10.97 -25.79
C CYS A 54 -5.72 9.57 -25.23
N ASN A 55 -6.53 8.79 -25.94
CA ASN A 55 -6.69 7.39 -25.64
C ASN A 55 -5.39 6.70 -26.05
N LEU A 56 -4.50 6.45 -25.08
CA LEU A 56 -3.16 5.88 -25.31
C LEU A 56 -3.22 4.47 -25.94
N PHE A 57 -4.39 3.84 -25.94
CA PHE A 57 -4.67 2.54 -26.55
C PHE A 57 -5.26 2.66 -27.97
N SER A 58 -5.64 3.86 -28.42
CA SER A 58 -6.13 4.15 -29.78
C SER A 58 -5.09 4.93 -30.59
N GLY A 59 -4.67 4.39 -31.73
CA GLY A 59 -3.51 4.90 -32.48
C GLY A 59 -3.10 4.03 -33.65
N LYS A 60 -1.83 4.17 -34.06
CA LYS A 60 -1.17 3.41 -35.13
C LYS A 60 0.30 3.14 -34.80
N TRP A 61 0.90 2.22 -35.53
CA TRP A 61 2.34 1.93 -35.48
C TRP A 61 3.14 2.84 -36.42
N VAL A 62 4.32 3.28 -36.00
CA VAL A 62 5.23 4.17 -36.74
C VAL A 62 6.68 3.68 -36.57
N TYR A 63 7.44 3.65 -37.67
CA TYR A 63 8.84 3.24 -37.67
C TYR A 63 9.76 4.43 -37.34
N ASP A 64 10.71 4.23 -36.43
CA ASP A 64 11.59 5.26 -35.88
C ASP A 64 12.95 4.65 -35.46
N ASN A 65 13.79 4.33 -36.44
CA ASN A 65 15.14 3.77 -36.24
C ASN A 65 16.19 4.81 -35.77
N ILE A 66 15.76 6.03 -35.44
CA ILE A 66 16.58 7.09 -34.85
C ILE A 66 16.37 7.12 -33.33
N SER A 67 15.12 6.97 -32.88
CA SER A 67 14.73 7.10 -31.47
C SER A 67 14.49 5.76 -30.76
N TYR A 68 14.38 4.65 -31.51
CA TYR A 68 14.18 3.31 -30.98
C TYR A 68 15.31 2.35 -31.44
N PRO A 69 15.52 1.19 -30.77
CA PRO A 69 14.93 0.85 -29.49
C PRO A 69 15.42 1.77 -28.36
N LEU A 70 14.74 1.67 -27.23
CA LEU A 70 14.97 2.53 -26.07
C LEU A 70 16.29 2.18 -25.36
N TYR A 71 16.69 0.90 -25.43
CA TYR A 71 17.95 0.29 -25.01
C TYR A 71 18.34 -0.79 -26.03
N LYS A 72 19.60 -1.24 -26.07
CA LYS A 72 20.00 -2.42 -26.86
C LYS A 72 19.99 -3.68 -25.99
N GLU A 73 19.74 -4.83 -26.59
CA GLU A 73 19.57 -6.11 -25.86
C GLU A 73 20.78 -6.46 -24.97
N GLN A 74 22.01 -6.13 -25.42
CA GLN A 74 23.26 -6.41 -24.69
C GLN A 74 23.60 -5.36 -23.62
N GLN A 75 22.80 -4.30 -23.49
CA GLN A 75 23.01 -3.27 -22.46
C GLN A 75 22.34 -3.63 -21.13
N CYS A 76 21.50 -4.67 -21.10
CA CYS A 76 20.79 -5.13 -19.90
C CYS A 76 20.95 -6.64 -19.70
N PHE A 77 20.80 -7.10 -18.46
CA PHE A 77 20.59 -8.52 -18.17
C PHE A 77 19.10 -8.90 -18.35
N LEU A 78 18.78 -9.53 -19.47
CA LEU A 78 17.47 -10.12 -19.79
C LEU A 78 17.48 -11.64 -19.58
N PRO A 79 16.32 -12.27 -19.33
CA PRO A 79 16.19 -13.73 -19.38
C PRO A 79 16.41 -14.29 -20.78
N ASP A 80 17.05 -15.46 -20.87
CA ASP A 80 17.27 -16.23 -22.11
C ASP A 80 15.98 -16.42 -22.94
N ASP A 81 14.81 -16.49 -22.30
CA ASP A 81 13.53 -16.66 -23.00
C ASP A 81 12.95 -15.38 -23.62
N MET A 82 13.73 -14.29 -23.62
CA MET A 82 13.38 -12.97 -24.17
C MET A 82 14.54 -12.28 -24.95
N THR A 83 15.78 -12.75 -24.81
CA THR A 83 16.98 -12.28 -25.53
C THR A 83 17.08 -12.80 -26.96
N CYS A 84 16.25 -12.27 -27.85
CA CYS A 84 16.15 -12.76 -29.21
C CYS A 84 17.46 -12.61 -30.02
N GLU A 85 18.17 -11.48 -29.90
CA GLU A 85 19.43 -11.23 -30.62
C GLU A 85 20.58 -12.11 -30.10
N GLN A 86 20.72 -12.27 -28.78
CA GLN A 86 21.73 -13.17 -28.18
C GLN A 86 21.43 -14.63 -28.51
N ASN A 87 20.15 -15.01 -28.60
CA ASN A 87 19.70 -16.30 -29.13
C ASN A 87 19.86 -16.43 -30.67
N GLY A 88 20.47 -15.45 -31.35
CA GLY A 88 20.85 -15.53 -32.76
C GLY A 88 19.82 -15.02 -33.76
N ARG A 89 18.75 -14.32 -33.33
CA ARG A 89 17.87 -13.55 -34.23
C ARG A 89 18.66 -12.39 -34.85
N LYS A 90 18.47 -12.15 -36.16
CA LYS A 90 19.27 -11.17 -36.93
C LYS A 90 18.44 -10.04 -37.54
N ASP A 91 17.13 -10.25 -37.63
CA ASP A 91 16.14 -9.29 -38.12
C ASP A 91 15.67 -8.37 -36.99
N LEU A 92 16.52 -7.43 -36.59
CA LEU A 92 16.26 -6.53 -35.44
C LEU A 92 15.23 -5.42 -35.74
N ASN A 93 14.63 -5.39 -36.94
CA ASN A 93 13.74 -4.31 -37.37
C ASN A 93 12.46 -4.16 -36.53
N TYR A 94 12.01 -5.22 -35.84
CA TYR A 94 10.86 -5.16 -34.92
C TYR A 94 11.09 -4.19 -33.73
N GLN A 95 12.36 -3.94 -33.38
CA GLN A 95 12.79 -3.07 -32.28
C GLN A 95 12.58 -1.58 -32.57
N PHE A 96 12.47 -1.18 -33.84
CA PHE A 96 12.37 0.21 -34.28
C PHE A 96 10.94 0.76 -34.40
N TRP A 97 9.92 -0.01 -33.98
CA TRP A 97 8.52 0.39 -34.10
C TRP A 97 7.96 0.99 -32.81
N ARG A 98 7.57 2.26 -32.86
CA ARG A 98 6.89 2.95 -31.76
C ARG A 98 5.39 3.09 -32.01
N TRP A 99 4.61 3.11 -30.94
CA TRP A 99 3.19 3.44 -31.01
C TRP A 99 2.99 4.96 -31.09
N GLN A 100 2.11 5.38 -31.98
CA GLN A 100 1.65 6.74 -32.13
C GLN A 100 0.14 6.75 -31.84
N PRO A 101 -0.30 7.20 -30.65
CA PRO A 101 -1.71 7.47 -30.41
C PRO A 101 -2.27 8.46 -31.45
N HIS A 102 -3.59 8.44 -31.67
CA HIS A 102 -4.18 9.31 -32.71
C HIS A 102 -4.19 10.79 -32.31
N ASP A 103 -4.46 11.09 -31.04
CA ASP A 103 -4.66 12.46 -30.58
C ASP A 103 -3.38 13.11 -30.02
N CYS A 104 -2.33 12.32 -29.77
CA CYS A 104 -1.09 12.73 -29.14
C CYS A 104 0.14 11.91 -29.53
N ASP A 105 1.30 12.42 -29.15
CA ASP A 105 2.58 11.70 -29.14
C ASP A 105 2.79 10.96 -27.82
N LEU A 106 3.44 9.78 -27.89
CA LEU A 106 4.02 9.14 -26.72
C LEU A 106 5.43 9.71 -26.50
N PRO A 107 5.76 10.20 -25.28
CA PRO A 107 7.13 10.57 -24.97
C PRO A 107 8.04 9.34 -25.00
N ARG A 108 9.30 9.53 -25.40
CA ARG A 108 10.34 8.50 -25.27
C ARG A 108 10.51 8.18 -23.79
N PHE A 109 10.45 6.89 -23.41
CA PHE A 109 10.63 6.45 -22.03
C PHE A 109 11.92 7.01 -21.45
N ASN A 110 11.84 7.57 -20.24
CA ASN A 110 13.00 8.17 -19.57
C ASN A 110 13.31 7.37 -18.31
N ALA A 111 14.39 6.59 -18.38
CA ALA A 111 14.85 5.71 -17.32
C ALA A 111 14.87 6.38 -15.94
N THR A 112 15.45 7.58 -15.87
CA THR A 112 15.40 8.42 -14.67
C THR A 112 13.95 8.76 -14.34
N ALA A 113 13.23 9.49 -15.20
CA ALA A 113 11.90 10.01 -14.87
C ALA A 113 10.83 8.94 -14.52
N PHE A 114 11.04 7.70 -14.95
CA PHE A 114 10.28 6.53 -14.52
C PHE A 114 10.80 5.91 -13.22
N MET A 115 12.10 5.68 -13.03
CA MET A 115 12.64 5.26 -11.72
C MET A 115 12.21 6.22 -10.61
N GLU A 116 12.02 7.48 -10.98
CA GLU A 116 11.50 8.56 -10.18
C GLU A 116 9.99 8.38 -9.87
N LYS A 117 9.15 7.97 -10.85
CA LYS A 117 7.73 7.58 -10.61
C LYS A 117 7.55 6.43 -9.64
N ILE A 118 8.58 5.59 -9.47
CA ILE A 118 8.61 4.41 -8.61
C ILE A 118 9.69 4.46 -7.51
N ARG A 119 10.21 5.66 -7.21
CA ARG A 119 11.26 5.96 -6.21
C ARG A 119 10.84 5.80 -4.74
N GLY A 120 10.73 4.57 -4.23
CA GLY A 120 10.17 4.29 -2.89
C GLY A 120 8.95 3.38 -2.86
N LYS A 121 8.60 2.77 -3.98
CA LYS A 121 7.38 1.98 -4.18
C LYS A 121 7.74 0.65 -4.74
N ARG A 122 6.80 -0.23 -4.52
CA ARG A 122 6.73 -1.59 -4.95
C ARG A 122 5.76 -1.66 -6.11
N LEU A 123 6.30 -1.55 -7.32
CA LEU A 123 5.56 -1.82 -8.55
C LEU A 123 5.56 -3.32 -8.78
N VAL A 124 4.38 -3.91 -8.86
CA VAL A 124 4.20 -5.35 -8.88
C VAL A 124 3.30 -5.77 -10.04
N PHE A 125 3.88 -6.45 -11.02
CA PHE A 125 3.18 -7.17 -12.07
C PHE A 125 2.64 -8.50 -11.50
N VAL A 126 1.42 -8.88 -11.87
CA VAL A 126 0.65 -9.95 -11.24
C VAL A 126 -0.11 -10.74 -12.30
N GLY A 127 0.23 -12.01 -12.50
CA GLY A 127 -0.58 -12.89 -13.34
C GLY A 127 0.25 -13.85 -14.18
N ASP A 128 0.04 -13.85 -15.50
CA ASP A 128 0.56 -14.88 -16.39
C ASP A 128 1.91 -14.52 -17.06
N SER A 129 2.44 -15.48 -17.82
CA SER A 129 3.54 -15.38 -18.78
C SER A 129 3.71 -14.02 -19.46
N LEU A 130 2.62 -13.42 -19.94
CA LEU A 130 2.58 -12.15 -20.65
C LEU A 130 3.03 -10.99 -19.76
N ASN A 131 2.68 -11.05 -18.49
CA ASN A 131 2.96 -10.04 -17.47
C ASN A 131 4.40 -10.18 -16.90
N ARG A 132 4.96 -11.41 -16.90
CA ARG A 132 6.41 -11.61 -16.72
C ARG A 132 7.24 -10.98 -17.84
N ASN A 133 6.73 -11.07 -19.08
CA ASN A 133 7.31 -10.41 -20.24
C ASN A 133 7.29 -8.88 -20.08
N GLN A 134 6.23 -8.37 -19.44
CA GLN A 134 6.04 -6.96 -19.19
C GLN A 134 6.99 -6.41 -18.12
N TYR A 135 7.24 -7.20 -17.07
CA TYR A 135 8.25 -6.90 -16.03
C TYR A 135 9.67 -6.80 -16.58
N SER A 136 10.09 -7.78 -17.38
CA SER A 136 11.49 -7.88 -17.86
C SER A 136 11.87 -6.70 -18.76
N SER A 137 10.92 -6.18 -19.53
CA SER A 137 11.04 -4.95 -20.32
C SER A 137 11.37 -3.73 -19.46
N PHE A 138 10.63 -3.54 -18.36
CA PHE A 138 10.81 -2.39 -17.47
C PHE A 138 12.24 -2.35 -16.91
N LEU A 139 12.80 -3.49 -16.50
CA LEU A 139 14.16 -3.51 -15.94
C LEU A 139 15.21 -2.93 -16.90
N CYS A 140 15.09 -3.26 -18.19
CA CYS A 140 16.12 -2.93 -19.17
C CYS A 140 15.98 -1.53 -19.76
N LEU A 141 14.75 -1.00 -19.75
CA LEU A 141 14.52 0.42 -19.90
C LEU A 141 15.13 1.25 -18.75
N LEU A 142 15.42 0.62 -17.61
CA LEU A 142 15.87 1.29 -16.38
C LEU A 142 17.35 1.02 -16.04
N ASP A 143 17.97 0.01 -16.66
CA ASP A 143 19.38 -0.38 -16.47
C ASP A 143 20.35 0.82 -16.48
N SER A 144 20.14 1.79 -17.38
CA SER A 144 20.99 2.98 -17.52
C SER A 144 21.06 3.89 -16.28
N VAL A 145 20.12 3.77 -15.34
CA VAL A 145 20.07 4.52 -14.08
C VAL A 145 20.08 3.64 -12.83
N ILE A 146 20.29 2.32 -13.00
CA ILE A 146 20.50 1.38 -11.89
C ILE A 146 22.01 1.31 -11.63
N PRO A 147 22.51 1.54 -10.41
CA PRO A 147 23.94 1.52 -10.14
C PRO A 147 24.51 0.10 -10.21
N PRO A 148 25.78 -0.11 -10.60
CA PRO A 148 26.35 -1.44 -10.83
C PRO A 148 26.17 -2.46 -9.68
N PRO A 149 26.30 -2.10 -8.38
CA PRO A 149 26.05 -3.04 -7.28
C PRO A 149 24.59 -3.54 -7.21
N SER A 150 23.64 -2.79 -7.76
CA SER A 150 22.22 -3.14 -7.79
C SER A 150 21.80 -3.89 -9.06
N LYS A 151 22.57 -3.81 -10.15
CA LYS A 151 22.35 -4.65 -11.35
C LYS A 151 22.53 -6.14 -11.07
N LEU A 152 23.31 -6.49 -10.04
CA LEU A 152 23.53 -7.87 -9.60
C LEU A 152 22.30 -8.53 -8.93
N LEU A 153 21.24 -7.78 -8.62
CA LEU A 153 20.03 -8.30 -7.94
C LEU A 153 18.92 -8.82 -8.87
N ILE A 154 19.06 -8.65 -10.19
CA ILE A 154 18.00 -8.94 -11.18
C ILE A 154 17.49 -10.40 -11.12
N LYS A 155 18.32 -11.34 -10.65
CA LYS A 155 18.01 -12.78 -10.54
C LYS A 155 16.77 -13.15 -9.72
N GLN A 156 16.26 -12.27 -8.84
CA GLN A 156 15.23 -12.62 -7.86
C GLN A 156 13.80 -12.20 -8.24
N GLN A 157 13.54 -11.79 -9.49
CA GLN A 157 12.24 -11.21 -9.94
C GLN A 157 11.75 -10.01 -9.08
N GLN A 158 12.65 -9.41 -8.30
CA GLN A 158 12.50 -8.19 -7.53
C GLN A 158 13.74 -7.33 -7.74
N GLN A 159 13.66 -6.31 -8.61
CA GLN A 159 14.77 -5.39 -8.83
C GLN A 159 14.72 -4.25 -7.81
N LYS A 160 15.59 -4.33 -6.79
CA LYS A 160 15.77 -3.25 -5.79
C LYS A 160 16.82 -2.25 -6.25
N ILE A 161 16.49 -0.97 -6.17
CA ILE A 161 17.31 0.11 -6.73
C ILE A 161 17.51 1.15 -5.61
N PRO A 162 18.52 0.99 -4.72
CA PRO A 162 18.56 1.63 -3.40
C PRO A 162 18.72 3.16 -3.41
N GLU A 163 19.42 3.71 -4.41
CA GLU A 163 19.47 5.17 -4.63
C GLU A 163 18.08 5.77 -4.80
N TYR A 164 17.21 5.03 -5.50
CA TYR A 164 15.80 5.32 -5.71
C TYR A 164 14.91 4.68 -4.62
N ASN A 165 15.50 3.85 -3.74
CA ASN A 165 14.86 2.94 -2.78
C ASN A 165 13.56 2.32 -3.35
N ALA A 166 13.63 1.90 -4.61
CA ALA A 166 12.50 1.44 -5.40
C ALA A 166 12.53 -0.08 -5.56
N THR A 167 11.37 -0.73 -5.72
CA THR A 167 11.28 -2.12 -6.18
C THR A 167 10.34 -2.28 -7.36
N ILE A 168 10.78 -3.06 -8.34
CA ILE A 168 9.96 -3.56 -9.45
C ILE A 168 9.91 -5.07 -9.30
N GLU A 169 8.73 -5.67 -9.42
CA GLU A 169 8.51 -7.10 -9.16
C GLU A 169 7.54 -7.72 -10.17
N PHE A 170 7.64 -9.04 -10.34
CA PHE A 170 6.61 -9.86 -10.96
C PHE A 170 6.26 -11.05 -10.07
N HIS A 171 4.97 -11.36 -9.93
CA HIS A 171 4.47 -12.59 -9.31
C HIS A 171 3.59 -13.39 -10.27
N TRP A 172 3.86 -14.70 -10.31
CA TRP A 172 3.15 -15.66 -11.14
C TRP A 172 1.84 -16.13 -10.49
N SER A 173 0.71 -15.86 -11.14
CA SER A 173 -0.63 -16.31 -10.73
C SER A 173 -1.59 -16.33 -11.93
N PRO A 174 -1.45 -17.29 -12.87
CA PRO A 174 -2.05 -17.23 -14.19
C PRO A 174 -3.59 -17.27 -14.20
N MET A 175 -4.21 -17.75 -13.12
CA MET A 175 -5.68 -17.85 -12.95
C MET A 175 -6.26 -16.86 -11.92
N LEU A 176 -5.43 -16.04 -11.25
CA LEU A 176 -5.72 -15.21 -10.06
C LEU A 176 -6.22 -15.98 -8.84
N VAL A 177 -7.35 -16.69 -8.95
CA VAL A 177 -7.73 -17.72 -7.99
C VAL A 177 -6.76 -18.90 -8.08
N GLU A 178 -6.72 -19.72 -7.04
CA GLU A 178 -5.74 -20.78 -6.94
C GLU A 178 -6.03 -21.95 -7.90
N SER A 179 -4.97 -22.44 -8.55
CA SER A 179 -4.96 -23.37 -9.67
C SER A 179 -3.84 -24.43 -9.57
N ASN A 180 -3.92 -25.51 -10.33
CA ASN A 180 -2.79 -26.42 -10.51
C ASN A 180 -1.70 -25.89 -11.47
N CYS A 181 -1.74 -24.59 -11.80
CA CYS A 181 -0.86 -23.91 -12.75
C CYS A 181 0.00 -22.80 -12.14
N ASP A 182 -0.09 -22.58 -10.82
CA ASP A 182 0.57 -21.45 -10.12
C ASP A 182 2.09 -21.65 -9.90
N ASN A 183 2.73 -22.56 -10.64
CA ASN A 183 4.17 -22.79 -10.62
C ASN A 183 4.76 -22.52 -12.02
N PRO A 184 5.59 -21.47 -12.20
CA PRO A 184 6.18 -21.10 -13.49
C PRO A 184 7.19 -22.13 -14.04
N MET A 185 7.59 -23.14 -13.26
CA MET A 185 8.50 -24.22 -13.70
C MET A 185 7.77 -25.50 -14.16
N HIS A 186 6.45 -25.61 -13.92
CA HIS A 186 5.67 -26.81 -14.26
C HIS A 186 4.50 -26.49 -15.20
N GLN A 187 4.83 -25.88 -16.34
CA GLN A 187 3.85 -25.22 -17.21
C GLN A 187 2.92 -26.16 -18.02
N ASN A 188 3.22 -27.47 -18.07
CA ASN A 188 2.58 -28.44 -18.97
C ASN A 188 1.40 -29.22 -18.34
N ALA A 189 0.59 -28.58 -17.50
CA ALA A 189 -0.69 -29.15 -17.06
C ALA A 189 -1.72 -29.11 -18.21
N ARG A 190 -1.95 -30.25 -18.87
CA ARG A 190 -3.02 -30.46 -19.89
C ARG A 190 -4.43 -30.64 -19.32
N ASN A 191 -4.53 -30.69 -17.99
CA ASN A 191 -5.78 -30.86 -17.24
C ASN A 191 -5.86 -29.71 -16.22
N ARG A 192 -6.14 -28.49 -16.69
CA ARG A 192 -6.31 -27.31 -15.82
C ARG A 192 -7.44 -27.52 -14.81
N THR A 193 -7.07 -27.47 -13.55
CA THR A 193 -8.00 -27.59 -12.41
C THR A 193 -7.98 -26.27 -11.65
N VAL A 194 -9.14 -25.76 -11.26
CA VAL A 194 -9.31 -24.44 -10.64
C VAL A 194 -10.22 -24.52 -9.41
N ARG A 195 -9.82 -23.87 -8.31
CA ARG A 195 -10.70 -23.62 -7.15
C ARG A 195 -11.12 -22.16 -7.17
N ILE A 196 -12.39 -21.94 -7.48
CA ILE A 196 -12.97 -20.61 -7.65
C ILE A 196 -13.23 -19.85 -6.35
N ASP A 197 -13.19 -20.46 -5.16
CA ASP A 197 -13.47 -19.82 -3.85
C ASP A 197 -12.21 -19.51 -3.00
N SER A 198 -11.05 -19.34 -3.65
CA SER A 198 -9.76 -19.14 -2.98
C SER A 198 -8.80 -18.30 -3.82
N ILE A 199 -8.38 -17.15 -3.30
CA ILE A 199 -7.39 -16.22 -3.92
C ILE A 199 -6.37 -15.69 -2.90
N GLU A 200 -6.67 -15.84 -1.61
CA GLU A 200 -5.97 -15.24 -0.47
C GLU A 200 -4.50 -15.66 -0.35
N LYS A 201 -4.12 -16.79 -0.96
CA LYS A 201 -2.72 -17.24 -1.07
C LYS A 201 -1.91 -16.33 -1.99
N HIS A 202 -2.37 -16.13 -3.21
CA HIS A 202 -1.68 -15.30 -4.22
C HIS A 202 -1.70 -13.83 -3.82
N ALA A 203 -2.89 -13.38 -3.40
CA ALA A 203 -3.16 -12.03 -2.96
C ALA A 203 -2.05 -11.40 -2.10
N LYS A 204 -1.56 -12.11 -1.07
CA LYS A 204 -0.57 -11.58 -0.12
C LYS A 204 0.80 -11.26 -0.71
N GLN A 205 1.15 -11.83 -1.87
CA GLN A 205 2.36 -11.40 -2.59
C GLN A 205 2.24 -9.93 -2.99
N TRP A 206 1.03 -9.39 -3.07
CA TRP A 206 0.76 -8.17 -3.80
C TRP A 206 -0.23 -7.22 -3.09
N THR A 207 -0.97 -7.63 -2.04
CA THR A 207 -1.92 -6.79 -1.26
C THR A 207 -1.36 -5.42 -0.85
N ASP A 208 -0.06 -5.35 -0.55
CA ASP A 208 0.64 -4.14 -0.12
C ASP A 208 1.44 -3.42 -1.22
N ALA A 209 1.40 -3.88 -2.46
CA ALA A 209 2.06 -3.20 -3.56
C ALA A 209 1.43 -1.83 -3.80
N ASP A 210 2.25 -0.80 -3.96
CA ASP A 210 1.76 0.55 -4.24
C ASP A 210 1.24 0.67 -5.68
N ILE A 211 1.66 -0.26 -6.56
CA ILE A 211 1.10 -0.43 -7.90
C ILE A 211 0.93 -1.93 -8.18
N LEU A 212 -0.28 -2.34 -8.54
CA LEU A 212 -0.63 -3.69 -8.96
C LEU A 212 -1.04 -3.71 -10.41
N ILE A 213 -0.49 -4.65 -11.18
CA ILE A 213 -0.81 -4.81 -12.60
C ILE A 213 -1.25 -6.26 -12.82
N PHE A 214 -2.53 -6.51 -12.57
CA PHE A 214 -3.18 -7.81 -12.75
C PHE A 214 -3.33 -8.16 -14.23
N ASP A 215 -3.16 -9.42 -14.59
CA ASP A 215 -3.73 -10.03 -15.79
C ASP A 215 -4.08 -11.50 -15.52
N SER A 216 -4.92 -12.08 -16.37
CA SER A 216 -5.23 -13.51 -16.34
C SER A 216 -6.01 -13.90 -17.59
N TYR A 217 -5.36 -14.57 -18.54
CA TYR A 217 -6.02 -14.91 -19.80
C TYR A 217 -5.42 -16.11 -20.53
N SER A 218 -4.13 -16.06 -20.90
CA SER A 218 -3.62 -17.02 -21.89
C SER A 218 -3.71 -18.45 -21.38
N TRP A 219 -3.70 -18.62 -20.06
CA TRP A 219 -3.84 -19.87 -19.36
C TRP A 219 -5.28 -20.41 -19.26
N TRP A 220 -6.31 -19.57 -19.39
CA TRP A 220 -7.70 -20.03 -19.51
C TRP A 220 -8.03 -20.58 -20.90
N MET A 221 -7.18 -20.31 -21.90
CA MET A 221 -7.45 -20.55 -23.32
C MET A 221 -6.77 -21.81 -23.90
N VAL A 222 -5.94 -22.51 -23.12
CA VAL A 222 -5.15 -23.67 -23.59
C VAL A 222 -5.97 -24.97 -23.63
N ASP A 223 -6.80 -25.23 -22.62
CA ASP A 223 -7.56 -26.49 -22.47
C ASP A 223 -9.06 -26.27 -22.69
N GLN A 224 -9.73 -27.15 -23.44
CA GLN A 224 -11.18 -27.03 -23.72
C GLN A 224 -12.11 -27.37 -22.54
N THR A 225 -11.54 -27.93 -21.46
CA THR A 225 -12.25 -28.36 -20.25
C THR A 225 -11.48 -27.92 -19.02
N ILE A 226 -12.17 -27.27 -18.09
CA ILE A 226 -11.61 -26.89 -16.79
C ILE A 226 -12.26 -27.77 -15.72
N THR A 227 -11.45 -28.35 -14.85
CA THR A 227 -11.92 -29.15 -13.73
C THR A 227 -12.17 -28.23 -12.53
N PHE A 228 -13.43 -28.03 -12.16
CA PHE A 228 -13.79 -27.35 -10.93
C PHE A 228 -13.43 -28.18 -9.70
N LEU A 229 -13.21 -27.47 -8.60
CA LEU A 229 -12.74 -28.05 -7.36
C LEU A 229 -13.38 -27.36 -6.17
N TRP A 230 -14.17 -28.11 -5.39
CA TRP A 230 -14.95 -27.59 -4.27
C TRP A 230 -14.21 -27.82 -2.94
N GLY A 231 -13.56 -26.79 -2.40
CA GLY A 231 -12.32 -26.94 -1.59
C GLY A 231 -11.11 -27.16 -2.51
N SER A 232 -9.98 -27.74 -2.08
CA SER A 232 -8.68 -27.57 -2.79
C SER A 232 -7.95 -28.76 -3.45
N PHE A 233 -6.76 -28.53 -4.05
CA PHE A 233 -6.01 -29.45 -4.96
C PHE A 233 -5.34 -30.66 -4.34
N GLY A 234 -5.49 -31.80 -5.02
CA GLY A 234 -4.93 -33.12 -4.67
C GLY A 234 -5.97 -34.15 -4.17
N SER A 235 -7.20 -33.72 -3.95
CA SER A 235 -8.13 -34.26 -2.94
C SER A 235 -8.78 -35.63 -3.12
N LEU A 236 -8.99 -36.34 -2.00
CA LEU A 236 -9.76 -37.60 -1.94
C LEU A 236 -11.28 -37.35 -1.71
N ASP A 237 -11.64 -36.26 -1.02
CA ASP A 237 -12.99 -35.65 -1.00
C ASP A 237 -13.43 -35.18 -2.39
N ALA A 238 -12.44 -34.81 -3.23
CA ALA A 238 -12.68 -33.74 -4.17
C ALA A 238 -13.75 -34.16 -5.15
N ILE A 239 -14.83 -33.38 -5.10
CA ILE A 239 -15.77 -33.23 -6.18
C ILE A 239 -15.05 -32.43 -7.29
N TYR A 240 -14.07 -33.10 -7.93
CA TYR A 240 -13.50 -32.72 -9.21
C TYR A 240 -14.63 -32.81 -10.23
N LYS A 241 -15.05 -31.66 -10.76
CA LYS A 241 -16.12 -31.61 -11.76
C LYS A 241 -15.59 -30.99 -13.05
N ASN A 242 -15.27 -31.84 -14.01
CA ASN A 242 -14.94 -31.41 -15.37
C ASN A 242 -16.12 -30.64 -15.95
N VAL A 243 -15.88 -29.41 -16.41
CA VAL A 243 -16.86 -28.59 -17.10
C VAL A 243 -16.31 -28.17 -18.46
N THR A 244 -17.05 -28.52 -19.50
CA THR A 244 -16.97 -27.89 -20.82
C THR A 244 -17.57 -26.49 -20.75
N MET A 245 -16.98 -25.53 -21.48
CA MET A 245 -17.19 -24.07 -21.37
C MET A 245 -16.43 -23.42 -20.19
N TRP A 246 -15.33 -22.74 -20.51
CA TRP A 246 -14.41 -22.06 -19.58
C TRP A 246 -14.90 -20.69 -19.08
N LEU A 247 -15.82 -20.02 -19.80
CA LEU A 247 -16.30 -18.67 -19.44
C LEU A 247 -16.97 -18.60 -18.06
N ARG A 248 -17.71 -19.63 -17.63
CA ARG A 248 -18.36 -19.63 -16.31
C ARG A 248 -17.37 -19.89 -15.15
N PRO A 249 -16.40 -20.83 -15.25
CA PRO A 249 -15.25 -20.87 -14.34
C PRO A 249 -14.53 -19.52 -14.22
N PHE A 250 -14.25 -18.86 -15.35
CA PHE A 250 -13.60 -17.55 -15.40
C PHE A 250 -14.44 -16.48 -14.69
N GLU A 251 -15.74 -16.38 -15.00
CA GLU A 251 -16.65 -15.44 -14.34
C GLU A 251 -16.68 -15.63 -12.81
N MET A 252 -16.66 -16.88 -12.32
CA MET A 252 -16.65 -17.16 -10.88
C MET A 252 -15.28 -16.86 -10.23
N ALA A 253 -14.18 -17.10 -10.93
CA ALA A 253 -12.84 -16.68 -10.50
C ALA A 253 -12.71 -15.15 -10.44
N ILE A 254 -13.22 -14.44 -11.45
CA ILE A 254 -13.27 -12.98 -11.49
C ILE A 254 -14.27 -12.42 -10.46
N GLN A 255 -15.33 -13.14 -10.09
CA GLN A 255 -16.19 -12.78 -8.95
C GLN A 255 -15.49 -12.94 -7.61
N THR A 256 -14.74 -14.01 -7.37
CA THR A 256 -13.93 -14.15 -6.15
C THR A 256 -12.78 -13.16 -6.10
N TRP A 257 -12.11 -12.88 -7.24
CA TRP A 257 -11.13 -11.80 -7.35
C TRP A 257 -11.76 -10.45 -7.03
N SER A 258 -12.90 -10.09 -7.65
CA SER A 258 -13.54 -8.79 -7.36
C SER A 258 -14.04 -8.70 -5.91
N ASN A 259 -14.67 -9.74 -5.35
CA ASN A 259 -15.00 -9.76 -3.92
C ASN A 259 -13.74 -9.61 -3.04
N TRP A 260 -12.61 -10.24 -3.39
CA TRP A 260 -11.36 -10.07 -2.66
C TRP A 260 -10.82 -8.64 -2.77
N ILE A 261 -10.75 -8.09 -3.99
CA ILE A 261 -10.35 -6.70 -4.26
C ILE A 261 -11.22 -5.70 -3.48
N GLU A 262 -12.53 -5.94 -3.41
CA GLU A 262 -13.50 -5.17 -2.65
C GLU A 262 -13.20 -5.15 -1.15
N PHE A 263 -12.96 -6.33 -0.55
CA PHE A 263 -12.78 -6.46 0.90
C PHE A 263 -11.33 -6.38 1.40
N ASN A 264 -10.31 -6.32 0.53
CA ASN A 264 -8.91 -6.47 0.94
C ASN A 264 -7.92 -5.45 0.33
N ILE A 265 -8.18 -4.80 -0.81
CA ILE A 265 -7.23 -3.83 -1.36
C ILE A 265 -7.45 -2.45 -0.75
N ASN A 266 -6.34 -1.83 -0.32
CA ASN A 266 -6.30 -0.40 -0.04
C ASN A 266 -6.38 0.40 -1.35
N ARG A 267 -7.60 0.89 -1.65
CA ARG A 267 -8.00 1.57 -2.90
C ARG A 267 -7.29 2.90 -3.15
N ASP A 268 -6.62 3.43 -2.13
CA ASP A 268 -5.97 4.74 -2.12
C ASP A 268 -4.44 4.66 -2.09
N LYS A 269 -3.87 3.57 -1.54
CA LYS A 269 -2.42 3.27 -1.59
C LYS A 269 -2.05 2.51 -2.88
N THR A 270 -2.86 1.52 -3.24
CA THR A 270 -2.53 0.54 -4.27
C THR A 270 -3.21 0.92 -5.58
N LYS A 271 -2.41 1.39 -6.54
CA LYS A 271 -2.89 1.61 -7.91
C LYS A 271 -3.21 0.28 -8.56
N LEU A 272 -4.49 -0.08 -8.58
CA LEU A 272 -4.99 -1.26 -9.26
C LEU A 272 -5.03 -1.00 -10.77
N PHE A 273 -4.25 -1.76 -11.52
CA PHE A 273 -4.39 -1.94 -12.95
C PHE A 273 -4.85 -3.36 -13.25
N PHE A 274 -5.70 -3.52 -14.26
CA PHE A 274 -5.94 -4.82 -14.89
C PHE A 274 -5.62 -4.68 -16.37
N MET A 275 -4.64 -5.44 -16.83
CA MET A 275 -4.21 -5.50 -18.21
C MET A 275 -5.18 -6.40 -18.98
N SER A 276 -5.77 -5.86 -20.05
CA SER A 276 -6.58 -6.68 -20.94
C SER A 276 -5.69 -7.66 -21.71
N MET A 277 -6.32 -8.56 -22.41
CA MET A 277 -5.68 -9.76 -22.92
C MET A 277 -4.69 -9.46 -24.05
N SER A 278 -3.40 -9.73 -23.83
CA SER A 278 -2.41 -9.69 -24.91
C SER A 278 -2.70 -10.83 -25.88
N SER A 279 -2.86 -10.50 -27.15
CA SER A 279 -3.14 -11.46 -28.22
C SER A 279 -1.94 -12.38 -28.48
N ASP A 280 -2.20 -13.67 -28.67
CA ASP A 280 -1.25 -14.60 -29.29
C ASP A 280 -1.39 -14.63 -30.82
N HIS A 281 -0.30 -15.02 -31.48
CA HIS A 281 -0.20 -15.08 -32.94
C HIS A 281 0.20 -16.49 -33.43
N TYR A 282 -0.53 -17.52 -32.99
CA TYR A 282 -0.34 -18.90 -33.47
C TYR A 282 -0.92 -19.19 -34.86
N ARG A 283 -1.70 -18.29 -35.45
CA ARG A 283 -2.50 -18.57 -36.67
C ARG A 283 -2.36 -17.48 -37.73
N GLY A 284 -1.50 -17.71 -38.71
CA GLY A 284 -1.22 -16.80 -39.83
C GLY A 284 -2.45 -16.33 -40.61
N GLU A 285 -3.50 -17.15 -40.65
CA GLU A 285 -4.80 -16.83 -41.25
C GLU A 285 -5.45 -15.59 -40.60
N GLU A 286 -5.21 -15.35 -39.30
CA GLU A 286 -5.76 -14.23 -38.53
C GLU A 286 -5.19 -12.86 -38.95
N TRP A 287 -4.17 -12.83 -39.83
CA TRP A 287 -3.68 -11.62 -40.50
C TRP A 287 -3.44 -11.81 -42.01
N GLY A 288 -4.06 -12.83 -42.61
CA GLY A 288 -4.07 -13.03 -44.06
C GLY A 288 -2.83 -13.71 -44.66
N THR A 289 -2.06 -14.45 -43.86
CA THR A 289 -1.01 -15.36 -44.36
C THR A 289 -1.50 -16.81 -44.43
N GLU A 290 -0.71 -17.69 -45.05
CA GLU A 290 -1.11 -19.07 -45.36
C GLU A 290 -1.28 -19.96 -44.11
N LYS A 291 -2.22 -20.90 -44.20
CA LYS A 291 -2.53 -21.85 -43.12
C LYS A 291 -1.30 -22.66 -42.69
N GLY A 292 -1.07 -22.74 -41.39
CA GLY A 292 0.11 -23.41 -40.81
C GLY A 292 1.30 -22.48 -40.56
N LYS A 293 1.28 -21.24 -41.06
CA LYS A 293 2.20 -20.19 -40.58
C LYS A 293 1.72 -19.63 -39.24
N ASN A 294 2.66 -19.17 -38.44
CA ASN A 294 2.46 -18.48 -37.16
C ASN A 294 3.37 -17.24 -37.14
N CYS A 295 3.75 -16.73 -35.96
CA CYS A 295 4.68 -15.62 -35.82
C CYS A 295 6.10 -15.83 -36.42
N TYR A 296 6.51 -17.07 -36.77
CA TYR A 296 7.85 -17.32 -37.31
C TYR A 296 8.08 -16.69 -38.70
N GLY A 297 9.20 -15.99 -38.83
CA GLY A 297 9.63 -15.36 -40.08
C GLY A 297 8.91 -14.05 -40.40
N GLU A 298 7.98 -13.61 -39.56
CA GLU A 298 7.33 -12.30 -39.66
C GLU A 298 8.30 -11.18 -39.28
N ARG A 299 8.25 -10.06 -40.01
CA ARG A 299 9.24 -8.96 -39.91
C ARG A 299 8.67 -7.55 -39.88
N GLU A 300 7.38 -7.39 -40.15
CA GLU A 300 6.70 -6.09 -40.15
C GLU A 300 5.31 -6.20 -39.49
N PRO A 301 4.85 -5.15 -38.80
CA PRO A 301 3.55 -5.13 -38.14
C PRO A 301 2.40 -5.02 -39.15
N ILE A 302 1.19 -5.29 -38.69
CA ILE A 302 -0.03 -5.15 -39.48
C ILE A 302 -0.38 -3.65 -39.59
N LEU A 303 -0.18 -3.06 -40.76
CA LEU A 303 -0.38 -1.62 -40.99
C LEU A 303 -1.76 -1.24 -41.55
N ASN A 304 -2.52 -2.17 -42.14
CA ASN A 304 -3.87 -1.87 -42.66
C ASN A 304 -4.92 -1.90 -41.53
N LYS A 305 -5.70 -0.81 -41.42
CA LYS A 305 -6.78 -0.58 -40.45
C LYS A 305 -8.17 -1.00 -40.92
N GLU A 306 -8.35 -1.42 -42.17
CA GLU A 306 -9.67 -1.74 -42.77
C GLU A 306 -10.28 -3.07 -42.30
N LYS A 307 -9.59 -3.81 -41.41
CA LYS A 307 -10.08 -5.05 -40.81
C LYS A 307 -9.99 -4.97 -39.29
N ASN A 308 -11.05 -5.44 -38.62
CA ASN A 308 -11.08 -5.57 -37.16
C ASN A 308 -10.33 -6.84 -36.76
N TRP A 309 -9.13 -6.67 -36.18
CA TRP A 309 -8.29 -7.76 -35.68
C TRP A 309 -8.50 -7.98 -34.17
N GLY A 310 -8.14 -9.17 -33.67
CA GLY A 310 -8.43 -9.64 -32.30
C GLY A 310 -9.58 -10.66 -32.25
N LYS A 311 -9.53 -11.60 -31.31
CA LYS A 311 -10.45 -12.76 -31.30
C LYS A 311 -11.81 -12.37 -30.72
N ILE A 312 -12.82 -13.24 -30.90
CA ILE A 312 -14.18 -12.97 -30.39
C ILE A 312 -14.24 -13.22 -28.88
N ILE A 313 -13.66 -14.34 -28.41
CA ILE A 313 -13.64 -14.76 -27.00
C ILE A 313 -12.95 -13.72 -26.11
N ASP A 314 -11.95 -13.00 -26.64
CA ASP A 314 -11.30 -11.90 -25.95
C ASP A 314 -12.35 -10.86 -25.48
N ARG A 315 -13.28 -10.45 -26.36
CA ARG A 315 -14.32 -9.48 -25.99
C ARG A 315 -15.26 -10.00 -24.91
N GLU A 316 -15.65 -11.28 -24.96
CA GLU A 316 -16.52 -11.90 -23.96
C GLU A 316 -15.86 -11.93 -22.57
N MET A 317 -14.54 -12.19 -22.52
CA MET A 317 -13.77 -12.08 -21.27
C MET A 317 -13.53 -10.62 -20.84
N MET A 318 -13.38 -9.68 -21.78
CA MET A 318 -13.29 -8.25 -21.46
C MET A 318 -14.58 -7.79 -20.80
N GLU A 319 -15.75 -8.14 -21.35
CA GLU A 319 -17.05 -7.78 -20.77
C GLU A 319 -17.28 -8.38 -19.37
N ILE A 320 -16.73 -9.57 -19.07
CA ILE A 320 -16.77 -10.16 -17.72
C ILE A 320 -15.88 -9.37 -16.73
N VAL A 321 -14.64 -9.06 -17.12
CA VAL A 321 -13.69 -8.29 -16.30
C VAL A 321 -14.17 -6.85 -16.13
N GLU A 322 -14.60 -6.20 -17.20
CA GLU A 322 -15.24 -4.88 -17.18
C GLU A 322 -16.48 -4.91 -16.30
N SER A 323 -17.40 -5.90 -16.42
CA SER A 323 -18.57 -6.00 -15.53
C SER A 323 -18.19 -6.17 -14.05
N ALA A 324 -17.10 -6.86 -13.75
CA ALA A 324 -16.58 -6.99 -12.39
C ALA A 324 -15.93 -5.70 -11.90
N ILE A 325 -15.15 -5.01 -12.74
CA ILE A 325 -14.57 -3.68 -12.51
C ILE A 325 -15.67 -2.61 -12.37
N ASP A 326 -16.81 -2.77 -13.04
CA ASP A 326 -17.95 -1.85 -13.01
C ASP A 326 -18.82 -2.09 -11.76
N LYS A 327 -18.97 -3.34 -11.31
CA LYS A 327 -19.54 -3.68 -9.99
C LYS A 327 -18.64 -3.16 -8.86
N LEU A 328 -17.34 -3.44 -8.96
CA LEU A 328 -16.31 -2.86 -8.11
C LEU A 328 -16.40 -1.33 -8.11
N GLY A 329 -16.49 -0.68 -9.27
CA GLY A 329 -16.53 0.78 -9.40
C GLY A 329 -17.82 1.43 -8.86
N ARG A 330 -18.98 0.76 -9.01
CA ARG A 330 -20.26 1.18 -8.40
C ARG A 330 -20.31 0.99 -6.90
N ARG A 331 -19.57 0.01 -6.37
CA ARG A 331 -19.35 -0.15 -4.92
C ARG A 331 -18.30 0.85 -4.42
N GLY A 332 -17.26 1.06 -5.23
CA GLY A 332 -16.27 2.12 -5.13
C GLY A 332 -14.80 1.70 -5.24
N VAL A 333 -14.41 0.51 -5.73
CA VAL A 333 -13.00 0.22 -6.05
C VAL A 333 -12.71 0.64 -7.48
N LYS A 334 -11.67 1.44 -7.68
CA LYS A 334 -11.18 1.76 -9.02
C LYS A 334 -10.14 0.73 -9.45
N VAL A 335 -10.32 0.17 -10.64
CA VAL A 335 -9.31 -0.60 -11.36
C VAL A 335 -9.08 0.07 -12.72
N GLN A 336 -7.85 0.51 -12.97
CA GLN A 336 -7.44 1.09 -14.25
C GLN A 336 -7.29 -0.01 -15.31
N TYR A 337 -8.24 -0.07 -16.23
CA TYR A 337 -8.25 -1.08 -17.28
C TYR A 337 -7.30 -0.70 -18.43
N LEU A 338 -6.15 -1.38 -18.51
CA LEU A 338 -5.16 -1.17 -19.57
C LEU A 338 -5.59 -2.00 -20.79
N ASN A 339 -6.42 -1.42 -21.66
CA ASN A 339 -6.92 -2.11 -22.85
C ASN A 339 -5.82 -2.26 -23.93
N ILE A 340 -5.01 -3.31 -23.80
CA ILE A 340 -3.87 -3.56 -24.70
C ILE A 340 -4.22 -4.43 -25.91
N THR A 341 -5.32 -5.21 -25.83
CA THR A 341 -5.67 -6.29 -26.78
C THR A 341 -5.60 -5.85 -28.24
N TYR A 342 -6.23 -4.71 -28.57
CA TYR A 342 -6.24 -4.23 -29.94
C TYR A 342 -4.87 -3.79 -30.46
N LEU A 343 -3.96 -3.31 -29.61
CA LEU A 343 -2.66 -2.79 -30.07
C LEU A 343 -1.56 -3.87 -30.11
N SER A 344 -1.66 -4.91 -29.27
CA SER A 344 -0.85 -6.13 -29.38
C SER A 344 -1.20 -6.94 -30.63
N ALA A 345 -2.49 -7.01 -30.99
CA ALA A 345 -2.97 -7.75 -32.17
C ALA A 345 -2.28 -7.34 -33.49
N TYR A 346 -1.77 -6.10 -33.60
CA TYR A 346 -1.05 -5.63 -34.79
C TYR A 346 0.44 -6.03 -34.85
N ARG A 347 1.05 -6.66 -33.83
CA ARG A 347 2.52 -6.81 -33.68
C ARG A 347 3.10 -8.23 -33.86
N LYS A 348 2.47 -9.03 -34.72
CA LYS A 348 2.83 -10.42 -35.09
C LYS A 348 4.32 -10.74 -35.30
N GLU A 349 5.17 -9.76 -35.58
CA GLU A 349 6.59 -9.92 -35.90
C GLU A 349 7.51 -9.88 -34.67
N ALA A 350 7.00 -9.43 -33.52
CA ALA A 350 7.80 -9.10 -32.34
C ALA A 350 7.88 -10.21 -31.27
N HIS A 351 7.36 -11.41 -31.56
CA HIS A 351 7.50 -12.58 -30.68
C HIS A 351 8.91 -13.20 -30.75
N PRO A 352 9.36 -13.97 -29.74
CA PRO A 352 10.61 -14.73 -29.78
C PRO A 352 10.64 -15.77 -30.90
N THR A 353 9.50 -16.33 -31.28
CA THR A 353 9.43 -17.47 -32.20
C THR A 353 10.29 -18.61 -31.63
N ILE A 354 11.26 -19.16 -32.37
CA ILE A 354 12.21 -20.18 -31.89
C ILE A 354 13.36 -19.63 -31.01
N TYR A 355 13.57 -18.31 -30.97
CA TYR A 355 14.72 -17.67 -30.33
C TYR A 355 14.53 -17.50 -28.82
N ARG A 356 14.29 -18.60 -28.08
CA ARG A 356 13.75 -18.59 -26.69
C ARG A 356 14.48 -19.49 -25.66
N THR A 357 15.61 -20.14 -25.97
CA THR A 357 16.14 -21.23 -25.12
C THR A 357 17.63 -21.15 -24.79
N PHE A 358 18.00 -21.57 -23.56
CA PHE A 358 19.38 -21.72 -23.04
C PHE A 358 20.39 -22.46 -23.95
N GLN A 359 19.95 -23.18 -24.99
CA GLN A 359 20.83 -23.60 -26.08
C GLN A 359 21.07 -22.41 -27.02
N VAL A 360 22.12 -21.64 -26.72
CA VAL A 360 22.66 -20.60 -27.59
C VAL A 360 23.89 -21.16 -28.32
N PRO A 361 23.91 -21.22 -29.68
CA PRO A 361 22.83 -20.90 -30.61
C PRO A 361 21.76 -22.02 -30.70
N PRO A 362 20.56 -21.73 -31.28
CA PRO A 362 19.45 -22.68 -31.37
C PRO A 362 19.78 -24.02 -32.02
N SER A 363 19.08 -25.06 -31.58
CA SER A 363 19.29 -26.44 -32.03
C SER A 363 18.97 -26.62 -33.51
N LYS A 364 19.60 -27.63 -34.13
CA LYS A 364 19.29 -28.02 -35.53
C LYS A 364 17.84 -28.45 -35.71
N GLU A 365 17.17 -28.91 -34.66
CA GLU A 365 15.78 -29.36 -34.68
C GLU A 365 14.82 -28.16 -34.64
N GLN A 366 15.08 -27.18 -33.77
CA GLN A 366 14.35 -25.90 -33.73
C GLN A 366 14.44 -25.13 -35.06
N LEU A 367 15.59 -25.23 -35.75
CA LEU A 367 15.80 -24.64 -37.07
C LEU A 367 15.19 -25.47 -38.22
N GLN A 368 14.74 -26.70 -37.97
CA GLN A 368 14.09 -27.59 -38.95
C GLN A 368 12.56 -27.60 -38.82
N ASP A 369 12.02 -27.48 -37.61
CA ASP A 369 10.60 -27.18 -37.37
C ASP A 369 10.43 -25.87 -36.58
N PRO A 370 10.45 -24.71 -37.25
CA PRO A 370 10.14 -23.46 -36.57
C PRO A 370 8.67 -23.31 -36.18
N ALA A 371 7.75 -24.11 -36.73
CA ALA A 371 6.32 -23.96 -36.46
C ALA A 371 5.94 -24.59 -35.12
N GLY A 372 6.38 -25.82 -34.84
CA GLY A 372 6.13 -26.52 -33.58
C GLY A 372 6.91 -25.98 -32.39
N TYR A 373 8.05 -25.31 -32.62
CA TYR A 373 8.93 -24.76 -31.58
C TYR A 373 8.78 -23.24 -31.38
N SER A 374 7.95 -22.54 -32.14
CA SER A 374 7.79 -21.08 -31.99
C SER A 374 6.88 -20.69 -30.85
N ASP A 375 7.39 -19.81 -29.99
CA ASP A 375 6.57 -19.04 -29.08
C ASP A 375 5.93 -17.85 -29.80
N CYS A 376 4.60 -17.83 -29.80
CA CYS A 376 3.78 -16.73 -30.31
C CYS A 376 2.83 -16.15 -29.24
N ILE A 377 3.18 -16.30 -27.96
CA ILE A 377 2.52 -15.67 -26.80
C ILE A 377 3.41 -14.56 -26.26
N HIS A 378 4.66 -14.91 -25.97
CA HIS A 378 5.69 -14.04 -25.39
C HIS A 378 6.24 -13.06 -26.43
N TRP A 379 7.01 -12.06 -25.99
CA TRP A 379 7.53 -10.96 -26.80
C TRP A 379 9.05 -10.80 -26.64
N CYS A 380 9.76 -10.55 -27.73
CA CYS A 380 11.18 -10.15 -27.70
C CYS A 380 11.37 -8.83 -26.94
N LEU A 381 12.55 -8.65 -26.34
CA LEU A 381 12.93 -7.44 -25.62
C LEU A 381 14.30 -6.94 -26.11
N PRO A 382 14.48 -5.67 -26.54
CA PRO A 382 13.47 -4.60 -26.63
C PRO A 382 12.36 -4.91 -27.65
N GLY A 383 11.13 -4.47 -27.40
CA GLY A 383 9.96 -4.84 -28.21
C GLY A 383 8.61 -4.31 -27.71
N VAL A 384 7.54 -5.05 -27.98
CA VAL A 384 6.14 -4.62 -27.71
C VAL A 384 5.89 -4.21 -26.25
N PRO A 385 6.39 -4.94 -25.23
CA PRO A 385 6.17 -4.56 -23.84
C PRO A 385 6.78 -3.21 -23.45
N ASP A 386 7.83 -2.74 -24.12
CA ASP A 386 8.48 -1.44 -23.84
C ASP A 386 7.53 -0.25 -24.06
N LEU A 387 6.48 -0.47 -24.83
CA LEU A 387 5.46 0.53 -25.12
C LEU A 387 4.32 0.49 -24.14
N MET A 388 4.09 -0.63 -23.45
CA MET A 388 3.34 -0.58 -22.21
C MET A 388 4.16 0.08 -21.13
N ALA A 389 5.49 -0.05 -21.08
CA ALA A 389 6.31 0.76 -20.19
C ALA A 389 6.15 2.26 -20.47
N SER A 390 6.21 2.67 -21.74
CA SER A 390 5.95 4.07 -22.16
C SER A 390 4.51 4.55 -21.87
N LYS A 391 3.50 3.67 -22.02
CA LYS A 391 2.09 4.00 -21.75
C LYS A 391 1.76 4.01 -20.27
N PHE A 392 2.15 2.99 -19.53
CA PHE A 392 2.02 2.91 -18.08
C PHE A 392 2.82 4.02 -17.40
N GLU A 393 4.00 4.36 -17.91
CA GLU A 393 4.71 5.58 -17.54
C GLU A 393 3.78 6.81 -17.67
N SER A 394 2.98 6.88 -18.74
CA SER A 394 1.99 7.94 -19.03
C SER A 394 0.55 7.67 -18.55
N VAL A 395 0.35 6.68 -17.67
CA VAL A 395 -0.96 6.33 -17.05
C VAL A 395 -0.86 6.30 -15.52
N LEU A 396 0.29 5.90 -14.96
CA LEU A 396 0.72 6.34 -13.63
C LEU A 396 0.58 7.87 -13.47
N GLY A 397 0.65 8.56 -14.61
CA GLY A 397 0.36 9.96 -14.81
C GLY A 397 -1.02 10.28 -15.41
N LYS A 398 -2.15 10.08 -14.70
CA LYS A 398 -3.46 10.71 -15.04
C LYS A 398 -4.23 11.22 -13.76
N ARG A 399 -4.78 12.46 -13.74
CA ARG A 399 -5.45 13.28 -12.65
C ARG A 399 -6.39 14.40 -13.28
N TYR A 400 -7.67 14.61 -12.84
CA TYR A 400 -8.76 15.54 -13.36
C TYR A 400 -9.87 15.93 -12.31
N ILE A 401 -10.53 17.11 -12.38
CA ILE A 401 -11.07 18.03 -11.27
C ILE A 401 -12.57 18.58 -11.24
N ARG A 402 -13.22 19.15 -10.17
CA ARG A 402 -14.51 19.93 -10.30
C ARG A 402 -14.67 21.34 -9.62
N SER A 403 -15.73 22.11 -9.93
CA SER A 403 -15.94 23.57 -9.58
C SER A 403 -17.42 23.96 -9.35
N ASN A 404 -17.79 24.82 -8.35
CA ASN A 404 -19.07 25.57 -8.31
C ASN A 404 -19.24 26.78 -7.29
N PHE A 405 -19.73 27.93 -7.79
CA PHE A 405 -20.73 28.93 -7.26
C PHE A 405 -20.57 30.12 -6.22
N ILE A 406 -20.28 30.10 -4.89
CA ILE A 406 -20.66 31.28 -3.98
C ILE A 406 -19.84 32.56 -4.25
N SER A 407 -18.80 32.52 -5.06
CA SER A 407 -17.93 33.68 -5.29
C SER A 407 -18.61 34.82 -6.08
N LEU A 408 -19.95 34.85 -6.15
CA LEU A 408 -20.74 35.50 -7.16
C LEU A 408 -21.75 36.55 -6.59
N LEU A 409 -22.74 36.27 -5.69
CA LEU A 409 -23.65 37.33 -5.16
C LEU A 409 -22.91 38.32 -4.26
N SER A 410 -21.90 37.82 -3.54
CA SER A 410 -21.04 38.55 -2.62
C SER A 410 -20.37 39.76 -3.30
N PHE A 411 -19.90 39.56 -4.54
CA PHE A 411 -19.31 40.61 -5.38
C PHE A 411 -20.28 41.76 -5.68
N LEU A 412 -21.60 41.50 -5.75
CA LEU A 412 -22.60 42.52 -6.05
C LEU A 412 -22.93 43.43 -4.85
N LEU A 413 -22.67 42.97 -3.62
CA LEU A 413 -22.96 43.73 -2.40
C LEU A 413 -21.76 44.57 -1.94
N VAL A 414 -20.56 43.98 -1.98
CA VAL A 414 -19.31 44.58 -1.52
C VAL A 414 -18.91 45.83 -2.33
N ALA A 415 -19.11 45.80 -3.65
CA ALA A 415 -18.73 46.88 -4.56
C ALA A 415 -19.40 48.24 -4.23
N LEU A 416 -20.55 48.24 -3.55
CA LEU A 416 -21.30 49.44 -3.18
C LEU A 416 -20.80 50.12 -1.90
N VAL A 417 -19.96 49.47 -1.10
CA VAL A 417 -19.53 49.97 0.23
C VAL A 417 -18.10 50.49 0.22
N ILE A 418 -17.19 49.84 -0.51
CA ILE A 418 -15.77 50.24 -0.62
C ILE A 418 -15.61 51.66 -1.19
N ALA A 419 -16.56 52.11 -2.03
CA ALA A 419 -16.58 53.46 -2.59
C ALA A 419 -16.76 54.60 -1.56
N ALA A 420 -17.14 54.31 -0.30
CA ALA A 420 -17.60 55.32 0.66
C ALA A 420 -16.60 55.71 1.78
N LEU A 421 -15.62 54.87 2.11
CA LEU A 421 -14.82 55.01 3.35
C LEU A 421 -13.32 55.33 3.12
N PHE A 422 -12.99 55.87 1.95
CA PHE A 422 -11.63 56.22 1.54
C PHE A 422 -11.14 57.53 2.22
N ARG A 423 -10.67 57.50 3.50
CA ARG A 423 -10.03 58.65 4.20
C ARG A 423 -9.21 58.32 5.46
N THR A 424 -7.87 58.35 5.34
CA THR A 424 -6.85 59.09 6.16
C THR A 424 -6.94 59.16 7.72
N GLU A 425 -5.89 59.04 8.57
CA GLU A 425 -4.43 58.77 8.42
C GLU A 425 -3.65 58.66 9.79
N ASN A 426 -2.41 58.09 9.79
CA ASN A 426 -1.17 58.45 10.55
C ASN A 426 -0.78 58.08 12.04
N HIS A 427 0.32 57.28 12.17
CA HIS A 427 1.67 57.57 12.80
C HIS A 427 2.16 57.22 14.27
N ARG A 428 3.31 56.46 14.33
CA ARG A 428 4.66 56.70 14.99
C ARG A 428 5.18 56.14 16.38
N GLN A 429 6.25 55.29 16.28
CA GLN A 429 7.66 55.37 16.86
C GLN A 429 8.17 54.86 18.26
N ASN A 430 9.27 54.04 18.21
CA ASN A 430 10.58 54.07 18.94
C ASN A 430 10.92 53.35 20.31
N GLN A 431 11.78 52.29 20.25
CA GLN A 431 13.12 52.08 20.93
C GLN A 431 13.25 51.92 22.50
N ARG A 432 14.28 51.31 23.17
CA ARG A 432 15.53 50.52 22.86
C ARG A 432 16.22 49.82 24.10
N VAL A 433 17.33 49.06 23.87
CA VAL A 433 18.56 48.80 24.73
C VAL A 433 18.66 47.51 25.63
N THR A 434 19.84 47.25 26.27
CA THR A 434 20.52 45.93 26.53
C THR A 434 21.36 45.86 27.83
N ASN A 435 21.77 44.65 28.32
CA ASN A 435 23.16 44.26 28.74
C ASN A 435 23.32 42.86 29.46
N GLU A 436 24.38 42.14 29.07
CA GLU A 436 25.34 41.27 29.82
C GLU A 436 24.94 39.90 30.48
N GLU A 437 25.97 39.11 30.84
CA GLU A 437 25.99 37.63 30.92
C GLU A 437 26.36 37.06 32.31
N GLU A 438 25.85 35.86 32.65
CA GLU A 438 26.65 34.82 33.34
C GLU A 438 26.04 33.40 33.12
N HIS A 439 26.82 32.33 33.36
CA HIS A 439 26.50 30.96 32.93
C HIS A 439 25.80 30.11 34.01
N THR A 440 24.60 29.59 33.69
CA THR A 440 24.01 28.42 34.39
C THR A 440 23.44 27.40 33.40
N THR A 441 23.67 26.11 33.65
CA THR A 441 23.14 25.01 32.81
C THR A 441 21.64 24.83 32.97
N SER A 442 20.88 24.91 31.88
CA SER A 442 19.48 24.51 31.80
C SER A 442 19.19 23.83 30.46
N SER A 443 18.20 22.94 30.40
CA SER A 443 17.90 22.14 29.21
C SER A 443 17.30 22.99 28.09
N LYS A 444 17.89 22.92 26.89
CA LYS A 444 17.21 23.36 25.65
C LYS A 444 16.09 22.38 25.33
N ASN A 445 14.92 22.60 25.91
CA ASN A 445 13.72 21.85 25.62
C ASN A 445 13.38 21.99 24.13
N SER A 446 13.35 20.87 23.40
CA SER A 446 12.92 20.84 22.01
C SER A 446 11.41 21.03 21.93
N CYS A 447 10.97 22.16 21.37
CA CYS A 447 9.56 22.39 21.07
C CYS A 447 9.01 21.29 20.15
N ASN A 448 7.88 20.70 20.54
CA ASN A 448 7.13 19.78 19.69
C ASN A 448 5.65 20.17 19.72
N LEU A 449 5.23 20.94 18.71
CA LEU A 449 3.85 21.38 18.49
C LEU A 449 2.86 20.20 18.27
N PHE A 450 3.36 18.97 18.16
CA PHE A 450 2.62 17.74 17.89
C PHE A 450 2.66 16.78 19.09
N SER A 451 2.73 17.31 20.31
CA SER A 451 2.57 16.55 21.57
C SER A 451 1.37 17.08 22.36
N GLY A 452 0.53 16.18 22.87
CA GLY A 452 -0.78 16.47 23.45
C GLY A 452 -1.60 15.19 23.61
N LYS A 453 -2.91 15.30 23.79
CA LYS A 453 -3.85 14.16 23.77
C LYS A 453 -5.22 14.56 23.18
N TRP A 454 -5.90 13.60 22.56
CA TRP A 454 -7.27 13.77 22.05
C TRP A 454 -8.31 13.46 23.13
N VAL A 455 -9.37 14.26 23.20
CA VAL A 455 -10.55 14.04 24.07
C VAL A 455 -11.80 14.54 23.35
N TYR A 456 -12.93 13.83 23.50
CA TYR A 456 -14.24 14.32 23.07
C TYR A 456 -14.73 15.42 24.02
N ASP A 457 -15.05 16.59 23.48
CA ASP A 457 -15.30 17.80 24.27
C ASP A 457 -16.36 18.66 23.57
N ASN A 458 -17.51 18.83 24.22
CA ASN A 458 -18.65 19.61 23.73
C ASN A 458 -18.81 20.97 24.45
N GLU A 459 -17.83 21.37 25.26
CA GLU A 459 -17.81 22.67 25.94
C GLU A 459 -16.78 23.62 25.29
N SER A 460 -15.70 23.07 24.72
CA SER A 460 -14.53 23.83 24.25
C SER A 460 -14.48 24.07 22.73
N TYR A 461 -15.47 23.64 21.94
CA TYR A 461 -15.45 23.64 20.47
C TYR A 461 -16.75 24.21 19.85
N PRO A 462 -16.75 24.68 18.58
CA PRO A 462 -15.62 24.75 17.64
C PRO A 462 -14.49 25.69 18.07
N LEU A 463 -13.31 25.55 17.44
CA LEU A 463 -12.10 26.34 17.73
C LEU A 463 -12.27 27.86 17.59
N TYR A 464 -13.16 28.26 16.69
CA TYR A 464 -13.63 29.62 16.45
C TYR A 464 -15.04 29.52 15.86
N LYS A 465 -15.91 30.52 16.06
CA LYS A 465 -17.20 30.59 15.35
C LYS A 465 -17.04 31.26 13.99
N GLU A 466 -17.98 31.00 13.09
CA GLU A 466 -18.10 31.64 11.77
C GLU A 466 -18.15 33.18 11.84
N GLN A 467 -18.52 33.74 13.00
CA GLN A 467 -18.66 35.16 13.27
C GLN A 467 -17.44 35.77 13.99
N GLU A 468 -16.52 34.93 14.49
CA GLU A 468 -15.37 35.31 15.33
C GLU A 468 -14.05 35.31 14.56
N CYS A 469 -13.91 34.37 13.62
CA CYS A 469 -12.99 34.57 12.51
C CYS A 469 -13.55 35.71 11.66
N SER A 470 -13.16 36.95 11.93
CA SER A 470 -13.53 38.06 11.07
C SER A 470 -12.93 37.90 9.66
N PHE A 471 -12.01 36.95 9.50
CA PHE A 471 -11.31 36.53 8.29
C PHE A 471 -12.06 35.58 7.29
N MET A 472 -13.11 34.76 7.57
CA MET A 472 -13.58 33.71 6.59
C MET A 472 -14.93 33.87 5.77
N PRO A 473 -14.99 33.85 4.41
CA PRO A 473 -15.92 34.57 3.49
C PRO A 473 -17.44 34.41 3.47
N ASP A 474 -18.08 35.49 2.97
CA ASP A 474 -19.41 35.62 2.37
C ASP A 474 -19.67 34.52 1.32
N ASP A 475 -18.56 34.18 0.63
CA ASP A 475 -18.35 33.13 -0.35
C ASP A 475 -18.33 31.71 0.24
N LEU A 476 -18.36 31.49 1.57
CA LEU A 476 -18.40 30.15 2.21
C LEU A 476 -18.98 30.10 3.66
N THR A 477 -19.47 31.21 4.23
CA THR A 477 -20.16 31.33 5.53
C THR A 477 -21.53 30.67 5.47
N CYS A 478 -21.70 29.49 6.07
CA CYS A 478 -22.92 28.69 5.91
C CYS A 478 -24.01 29.04 6.93
N GLU A 479 -23.66 29.37 8.17
CA GLU A 479 -24.60 29.83 9.20
C GLU A 479 -25.24 31.17 8.79
N GLN A 480 -24.42 32.16 8.41
CA GLN A 480 -24.87 33.49 7.97
C GLN A 480 -25.69 33.42 6.66
N ASN A 481 -25.39 32.48 5.76
CA ASN A 481 -26.20 32.23 4.56
C ASN A 481 -27.45 31.36 4.83
N GLY A 482 -27.74 31.00 6.09
CA GLY A 482 -29.06 30.52 6.55
C GLY A 482 -29.17 29.06 7.00
N ARG A 483 -28.04 28.35 7.13
CA ARG A 483 -28.00 26.95 7.60
C ARG A 483 -28.27 26.82 9.11
N LYS A 484 -28.76 25.65 9.57
CA LYS A 484 -29.25 25.46 10.96
C LYS A 484 -28.79 24.17 11.66
N ASP A 485 -28.17 23.25 10.94
CA ASP A 485 -27.70 21.96 11.41
C ASP A 485 -26.19 22.03 11.71
N LEU A 486 -25.85 22.31 12.96
CA LEU A 486 -24.48 22.67 13.40
C LEU A 486 -23.73 21.55 14.16
N LYS A 487 -24.24 20.31 14.17
CA LYS A 487 -23.66 19.19 14.96
C LYS A 487 -22.22 18.81 14.60
N TYR A 488 -21.69 19.31 13.49
CA TYR A 488 -20.50 18.80 12.83
C TYR A 488 -19.15 19.36 13.35
N GLN A 489 -19.14 19.95 14.55
CA GLN A 489 -18.16 20.97 14.96
C GLN A 489 -17.33 20.67 16.24
N PHE A 490 -17.30 19.44 16.79
CA PHE A 490 -16.91 19.18 18.20
C PHE A 490 -15.81 18.09 18.50
N TRP A 491 -14.51 18.30 18.24
CA TRP A 491 -13.41 17.32 18.54
C TRP A 491 -11.99 17.93 18.71
N ARG A 492 -11.25 17.69 19.83
CA ARG A 492 -10.06 18.52 20.18
C ARG A 492 -8.69 17.88 20.54
N TRP A 493 -7.63 18.69 20.39
CA TRP A 493 -6.20 18.48 20.72
C TRP A 493 -5.55 19.75 21.33
N GLN A 494 -4.38 19.68 22.00
CA GLN A 494 -3.68 20.87 22.55
C GLN A 494 -2.15 20.70 22.80
N PRO A 495 -1.27 21.60 22.29
CA PRO A 495 0.21 21.59 22.48
C PRO A 495 0.79 22.87 23.17
N HIS A 496 2.14 22.99 23.27
CA HIS A 496 2.86 24.09 23.96
C HIS A 496 4.16 24.61 23.26
N HIS A 497 4.36 25.94 23.30
CA HIS A 497 5.62 26.72 23.29
C HIS A 497 6.67 26.62 22.13
N CYS A 498 6.43 27.22 20.94
CA CYS A 498 7.44 27.93 20.12
C CYS A 498 6.85 28.66 18.88
N ASP A 499 7.64 29.51 18.22
CA ASP A 499 7.29 30.35 17.06
C ASP A 499 7.61 29.72 15.67
N LEU A 500 7.15 30.34 14.57
CA LEU A 500 7.09 29.72 13.21
C LEU A 500 7.63 30.61 12.04
N PRO A 501 8.26 30.01 11.00
CA PRO A 501 8.81 30.72 9.83
C PRO A 501 7.81 30.87 8.63
N ARG A 502 8.23 31.55 7.55
CA ARG A 502 7.43 31.92 6.36
C ARG A 502 6.77 30.74 5.64
N VAL A 503 5.54 30.93 5.15
CA VAL A 503 4.69 29.88 4.54
C VAL A 503 3.99 30.39 3.25
N VAL A 504 4.07 29.69 2.10
CA VAL A 504 3.72 30.20 0.73
C VAL A 504 3.19 29.10 -0.24
N PHE A 505 2.42 29.35 -1.32
CA PHE A 505 1.21 30.20 -1.53
C PHE A 505 0.59 30.34 -3.00
N VAL A 506 1.09 29.85 -4.14
CA VAL A 506 0.62 30.06 -5.55
C VAL A 506 -0.41 29.06 -6.25
N GLY A 507 -1.75 29.08 -6.11
CA GLY A 507 -2.64 27.96 -6.60
C GLY A 507 -4.16 28.19 -6.94
N ASP A 508 -5.03 27.16 -6.75
CA ASP A 508 -6.48 27.05 -7.08
C ASP A 508 -7.48 27.12 -5.88
N SER A 509 -8.78 27.13 -6.19
CA SER A 509 -9.90 27.36 -5.25
C SER A 509 -10.10 26.35 -4.09
N LEU A 510 -9.46 25.18 -4.06
CA LEU A 510 -9.62 24.20 -2.96
C LEU A 510 -8.55 24.22 -1.86
N ASN A 511 -7.29 24.53 -2.13
CA ASN A 511 -6.32 24.79 -1.06
C ASN A 511 -6.23 26.31 -0.75
N ARG A 512 -6.76 27.16 -1.66
CA ARG A 512 -7.49 28.40 -1.32
C ARG A 512 -8.44 28.14 -0.14
N ASN A 513 -9.28 27.09 -0.18
CA ASN A 513 -10.13 26.70 0.95
C ASN A 513 -9.33 26.39 2.25
N GLN A 514 -8.04 26.04 2.17
CA GLN A 514 -7.24 25.58 3.30
C GLN A 514 -6.34 26.62 3.99
N TRP A 515 -6.19 27.88 3.53
CA TRP A 515 -5.36 28.89 4.30
C TRP A 515 -6.08 29.33 5.53
N LEU A 516 -7.32 28.85 5.70
CA LEU A 516 -8.49 29.69 5.93
C LEU A 516 -9.51 29.04 6.82
N SER A 517 -9.35 27.74 6.95
CA SER A 517 -9.03 27.25 8.28
C SER A 517 -7.84 28.00 8.92
N MET A 518 -6.61 27.87 8.39
CA MET A 518 -5.40 28.29 9.11
C MET A 518 -5.34 29.77 9.57
N MET A 519 -5.75 30.76 8.78
CA MET A 519 -5.72 32.18 9.18
C MET A 519 -6.88 32.48 10.13
N CYS A 520 -8.02 31.77 10.08
CA CYS A 520 -8.98 31.80 11.17
C CYS A 520 -8.40 31.24 12.46
N LEU A 521 -7.72 30.08 12.38
CA LEU A 521 -7.07 29.43 13.52
C LEU A 521 -5.94 30.28 14.11
N LEU A 522 -5.25 31.07 13.27
CA LEU A 522 -4.19 31.99 13.68
C LEU A 522 -4.69 33.41 13.97
N GLU A 523 -5.92 33.77 13.61
CA GLU A 523 -6.48 35.13 13.81
C GLU A 523 -6.36 35.62 15.26
N PRO A 524 -6.65 34.80 16.29
CA PRO A 524 -6.53 35.21 17.68
C PRO A 524 -5.09 35.54 18.11
N ALA A 525 -4.09 35.10 17.33
CA ALA A 525 -2.67 35.37 17.55
C ALA A 525 -2.09 36.45 16.61
N ILE A 526 -2.84 36.91 15.59
CA ILE A 526 -2.40 37.93 14.63
C ILE A 526 -2.82 39.33 15.13
N PRO A 527 -1.87 40.22 15.46
CA PRO A 527 -2.19 41.57 15.92
C PRO A 527 -3.02 42.36 14.91
N PRO A 528 -3.99 43.20 15.35
CA PRO A 528 -4.83 43.98 14.43
C PRO A 528 -4.07 44.91 13.47
N SER A 529 -2.84 45.29 13.81
CA SER A 529 -1.88 46.03 12.97
C SER A 529 -1.54 45.32 11.65
N SER A 530 -1.47 43.99 11.68
CA SER A 530 -0.90 43.17 10.59
C SER A 530 -1.97 42.64 9.63
N LYS A 531 -3.22 43.08 9.79
CA LYS A 531 -4.41 42.60 9.07
C LYS A 531 -4.64 43.24 7.68
N VAL A 532 -3.65 43.89 7.06
CA VAL A 532 -3.87 44.72 5.84
C VAL A 532 -2.74 44.65 4.80
N LEU A 533 -2.88 43.75 3.81
CA LEU A 533 -2.89 44.09 2.37
C LEU A 533 -3.08 42.84 1.48
N ILE A 534 -4.09 42.87 0.62
CA ILE A 534 -4.26 41.91 -0.47
C ILE A 534 -4.18 42.67 -1.79
N LYS A 535 -3.32 42.20 -2.71
CA LYS A 535 -3.42 42.54 -4.13
C LYS A 535 -4.08 41.37 -4.85
N TYR A 536 -4.87 41.67 -5.88
CA TYR A 536 -5.79 40.72 -6.54
C TYR A 536 -5.15 39.49 -7.23
N TYR A 537 -3.82 39.37 -7.17
CA TYR A 537 -3.01 38.32 -7.79
C TYR A 537 -1.97 37.72 -6.83
N GLU A 538 -1.71 38.38 -5.69
CA GLU A 538 -0.70 38.07 -4.67
C GLU A 538 -1.20 38.51 -3.28
N HIS A 539 -1.45 37.57 -2.38
CA HIS A 539 -2.05 37.79 -1.06
C HIS A 539 -1.03 37.63 0.08
N THR A 540 0.00 38.47 0.09
CA THR A 540 1.00 38.48 1.17
C THR A 540 0.45 39.12 2.44
N ILE A 541 0.15 38.34 3.48
CA ILE A 541 0.04 38.83 4.86
C ILE A 541 1.40 38.66 5.55
N PRO A 542 2.18 39.75 5.73
CA PRO A 542 3.24 39.75 6.71
C PRO A 542 2.66 39.81 8.12
N ILE A 543 3.29 39.09 9.06
CA ILE A 543 3.07 39.21 10.50
C ILE A 543 4.41 39.66 11.10
N PRO A 544 4.74 40.96 11.04
CA PRO A 544 6.08 41.45 11.38
C PRO A 544 6.48 41.16 12.83
N GLU A 545 5.50 41.01 13.72
CA GLU A 545 5.72 40.69 15.13
C GLU A 545 6.40 39.32 15.36
N TYR A 546 6.25 38.38 14.43
CA TYR A 546 6.91 37.06 14.45
C TYR A 546 7.99 36.91 13.37
N ASN A 547 8.23 37.96 12.56
CA ASN A 547 9.04 37.92 11.34
C ASN A 547 8.60 36.80 10.36
N THR A 548 7.28 36.54 10.32
CA THR A 548 6.65 35.52 9.48
C THR A 548 5.90 36.19 8.34
N THR A 549 5.83 35.56 7.17
CA THR A 549 4.86 35.91 6.13
C THR A 549 4.05 34.67 5.75
N PHE A 550 2.76 34.90 5.51
CA PHE A 550 1.81 33.91 5.00
C PHE A 550 1.24 34.49 3.70
N GLU A 551 1.32 33.76 2.60
CA GLU A 551 1.10 34.34 1.26
C GLU A 551 -0.08 33.75 0.49
N PHE A 552 -0.33 34.26 -0.71
CA PHE A 552 -0.74 33.44 -1.85
C PHE A 552 -0.41 34.13 -3.13
N TYR A 553 -0.64 33.43 -4.22
CA TYR A 553 -0.61 33.87 -5.59
C TYR A 553 -1.61 32.98 -6.34
N TRP A 554 -2.22 33.45 -7.43
CA TRP A 554 -3.16 32.62 -8.18
C TRP A 554 -2.50 31.86 -9.34
N SER A 555 -2.62 30.54 -9.38
CA SER A 555 -2.35 29.74 -10.58
C SER A 555 -3.04 28.37 -10.51
N PRO A 556 -4.25 28.24 -11.06
CA PRO A 556 -5.15 27.13 -10.76
C PRO A 556 -4.94 25.90 -11.67
N MET A 557 -4.09 26.07 -12.69
CA MET A 557 -3.67 25.03 -13.63
C MET A 557 -2.16 24.93 -13.70
N LEU A 558 -1.51 25.36 -12.62
CA LEU A 558 -0.17 24.93 -12.24
C LEU A 558 0.97 25.47 -13.08
N VAL A 559 0.69 26.01 -14.25
CA VAL A 559 1.61 26.63 -15.20
C VAL A 559 0.86 27.70 -15.99
N GLU A 560 1.59 28.45 -16.81
CA GLU A 560 1.05 29.60 -17.54
C GLU A 560 -0.19 29.25 -18.37
N THR A 561 -1.33 29.84 -18.03
CA THR A 561 -2.62 29.59 -18.68
C THR A 561 -3.37 30.88 -18.99
N ASN A 562 -4.28 30.85 -19.96
CA ASN A 562 -5.30 31.89 -20.13
C ASN A 562 -6.28 32.00 -18.92
N CYS A 563 -6.13 31.13 -17.91
CA CYS A 563 -6.78 31.21 -16.61
C CYS A 563 -5.89 31.82 -15.49
N ASP A 564 -4.67 32.28 -15.80
CA ASP A 564 -3.74 32.97 -14.87
C ASP A 564 -4.34 34.26 -14.32
N ASN A 565 -5.24 34.87 -15.09
CA ASN A 565 -5.97 36.05 -14.67
C ASN A 565 -7.35 35.62 -14.14
N PRO A 566 -7.56 35.57 -12.81
CA PRO A 566 -8.83 35.14 -12.22
C PRO A 566 -9.98 36.10 -12.56
N SER A 567 -9.70 37.28 -13.11
CA SER A 567 -10.69 38.25 -13.56
C SER A 567 -11.10 38.12 -15.03
N HIS A 568 -10.38 37.34 -15.85
CA HIS A 568 -10.51 37.38 -17.32
C HIS A 568 -10.29 36.01 -18.03
N TYR A 569 -10.88 34.95 -17.48
CA TYR A 569 -10.81 33.59 -18.05
C TYR A 569 -12.10 33.21 -18.80
N ASN A 570 -11.97 32.40 -19.86
CA ASN A 570 -13.13 31.76 -20.53
C ASN A 570 -13.28 30.32 -20.01
N PRO A 571 -14.33 29.99 -19.23
CA PRO A 571 -14.48 28.66 -18.64
C PRO A 571 -14.58 27.51 -19.65
N GLN A 572 -15.04 27.79 -20.88
CA GLN A 572 -15.32 26.80 -21.93
C GLN A 572 -14.15 26.55 -22.88
N ASN A 573 -13.17 27.46 -22.97
CA ASN A 573 -11.98 27.34 -23.83
C ASN A 573 -10.72 27.66 -23.02
N ARG A 574 -10.44 26.81 -22.02
CA ARG A 574 -9.27 26.92 -21.13
C ARG A 574 -8.01 26.49 -21.90
N THR A 575 -7.06 27.41 -22.06
CA THR A 575 -5.80 27.22 -22.78
C THR A 575 -4.63 27.27 -21.83
N VAL A 576 -3.87 26.18 -21.71
CA VAL A 576 -2.69 26.11 -20.83
C VAL A 576 -1.44 25.98 -21.71
N ARG A 577 -0.33 26.57 -21.27
CA ARG A 577 1.02 26.54 -21.84
C ARG A 577 1.96 25.96 -20.78
N ILE A 578 2.86 25.08 -21.21
CA ILE A 578 3.07 23.89 -20.40
C ILE A 578 4.53 23.61 -20.00
N SER A 579 5.45 23.86 -20.92
CA SER A 579 6.87 23.92 -20.63
C SER A 579 7.26 25.25 -19.95
N ALA A 580 6.30 25.98 -19.37
CA ALA A 580 6.41 27.40 -19.08
C ALA A 580 5.93 27.76 -17.65
N ILE A 581 6.89 27.96 -16.75
CA ILE A 581 6.64 28.39 -15.36
C ILE A 581 7.87 29.03 -14.69
N GLU A 582 8.83 29.43 -15.50
CA GLU A 582 9.91 30.31 -15.12
C GLU A 582 9.36 31.68 -14.72
N LYS A 583 8.09 31.97 -15.08
CA LYS A 583 7.24 33.10 -14.69
C LYS A 583 6.74 32.98 -13.26
N HIS A 584 5.85 32.03 -12.96
CA HIS A 584 5.22 31.92 -11.64
C HIS A 584 6.26 31.63 -10.54
N ALA A 585 7.23 30.75 -10.79
CA ALA A 585 8.07 30.23 -9.71
C ALA A 585 9.03 31.20 -9.03
N ARG A 586 9.19 32.41 -9.59
CA ARG A 586 9.99 33.49 -9.00
C ARG A 586 9.38 34.05 -7.71
N HIS A 587 8.11 33.75 -7.43
CA HIS A 587 7.38 34.30 -6.29
C HIS A 587 7.45 33.38 -5.05
N TRP A 588 8.02 32.18 -5.17
CA TRP A 588 8.16 31.20 -4.06
C TRP A 588 9.55 30.55 -3.91
N THR A 589 10.54 30.97 -4.70
CA THR A 589 11.92 30.42 -4.72
C THR A 589 12.61 30.34 -3.34
N ASP A 590 12.20 31.19 -2.40
CA ASP A 590 12.98 31.58 -1.22
C ASP A 590 12.25 31.38 0.13
N ALA A 591 11.02 30.86 0.10
CA ALA A 591 10.20 30.60 1.29
C ALA A 591 10.69 29.41 2.13
N ASP A 592 10.29 29.35 3.40
CA ASP A 592 10.74 28.35 4.38
C ASP A 592 9.80 27.13 4.48
N ILE A 593 8.50 27.35 4.28
CA ILE A 593 7.47 26.31 4.25
C ILE A 593 6.54 26.59 3.08
N ILE A 594 6.09 25.53 2.42
CA ILE A 594 5.49 25.60 1.09
C ILE A 594 4.45 24.46 0.95
N VAL A 595 3.22 24.73 0.49
CA VAL A 595 2.05 23.79 0.61
C VAL A 595 1.25 23.65 -0.70
N PHE A 596 0.77 22.45 -1.09
CA PHE A 596 0.50 22.09 -2.49
C PHE A 596 -0.88 21.43 -2.78
N ASP A 597 -1.81 22.05 -3.52
CA ASP A 597 -2.95 21.39 -4.22
C ASP A 597 -3.11 21.84 -5.69
N SER A 598 -4.01 21.20 -6.41
CA SER A 598 -4.95 21.84 -7.33
C SER A 598 -6.00 20.78 -7.62
N TYR A 599 -7.23 21.03 -7.16
CA TYR A 599 -8.37 20.16 -7.38
C TYR A 599 -9.66 20.82 -7.94
N ALA A 600 -9.69 22.13 -8.20
CA ALA A 600 -10.89 22.82 -8.71
C ALA A 600 -10.97 23.29 -10.19
N TRP A 601 -9.88 23.42 -10.97
CA TRP A 601 -9.94 23.86 -12.40
C TRP A 601 -9.90 22.91 -13.67
N TRP A 602 -9.43 21.64 -13.71
CA TRP A 602 -9.39 20.74 -14.93
C TRP A 602 -10.65 19.89 -15.37
N MET A 603 -11.59 19.29 -14.56
CA MET A 603 -12.87 18.66 -15.14
C MET A 603 -14.03 19.61 -15.36
N VAL A 604 -13.89 20.92 -15.15
CA VAL A 604 -15.01 21.84 -15.44
C VAL A 604 -15.49 21.75 -16.89
N ASN A 605 -14.65 21.19 -17.79
CA ASN A 605 -14.92 21.09 -19.21
C ASN A 605 -14.55 19.70 -19.78
N LYS A 606 -15.35 19.21 -20.74
CA LYS A 606 -15.03 17.98 -21.51
C LYS A 606 -13.91 18.18 -22.53
N THR A 607 -13.48 19.41 -22.80
CA THR A 607 -12.38 19.69 -23.73
C THR A 607 -11.48 20.78 -23.16
N MET A 608 -10.17 20.63 -23.31
CA MET A 608 -9.20 21.65 -22.90
C MET A 608 -8.27 21.96 -24.08
N THR A 609 -7.71 23.15 -24.13
CA THR A 609 -6.90 23.63 -25.26
C THR A 609 -5.45 23.81 -24.84
N LEU A 610 -4.55 23.46 -25.73
CA LEU A 610 -3.11 23.58 -25.55
C LEU A 610 -2.56 24.80 -26.27
N LEU A 611 -1.43 25.28 -25.80
CA LEU A 611 -0.48 26.08 -26.55
C LEU A 611 0.93 25.47 -26.50
N TRP A 612 1.43 25.02 -27.65
CA TRP A 612 2.87 24.83 -27.87
C TRP A 612 3.44 26.10 -28.54
N GLY A 613 4.35 26.81 -27.85
CA GLY A 613 4.91 28.09 -28.32
C GLY A 613 5.00 29.14 -27.20
N SER A 614 4.72 30.40 -27.52
CA SER A 614 4.31 31.46 -26.57
C SER A 614 2.95 31.99 -26.97
N PHE A 615 2.21 32.62 -26.05
CA PHE A 615 0.88 33.19 -26.35
C PHE A 615 0.96 34.32 -27.39
N ASP A 616 2.16 34.89 -27.56
CA ASP A 616 2.51 36.02 -28.43
C ASP A 616 3.07 35.58 -29.80
N SER A 617 3.20 34.27 -30.05
CA SER A 617 3.85 33.71 -31.24
C SER A 617 2.85 33.43 -32.37
N LEU A 618 3.10 33.92 -33.57
CA LEU A 618 2.24 33.65 -34.75
C LEU A 618 2.30 32.19 -35.21
N ASP A 619 3.46 31.53 -35.06
CA ASP A 619 3.65 30.11 -35.40
C ASP A 619 3.21 29.15 -34.26
N ALA A 620 2.41 29.62 -33.31
CA ALA A 620 1.96 28.84 -32.15
C ALA A 620 1.00 27.69 -32.53
N ILE A 621 1.28 26.49 -32.04
CA ILE A 621 0.47 25.30 -32.34
C ILE A 621 -0.54 25.06 -31.22
N TYR A 622 -1.81 25.36 -31.52
CA TYR A 622 -2.96 25.08 -30.67
C TYR A 622 -3.49 23.66 -30.88
N GLN A 623 -3.97 23.05 -29.81
CA GLN A 623 -4.16 21.59 -29.78
C GLN A 623 -5.28 21.21 -28.77
N ASN A 624 -6.35 20.51 -29.17
CA ASN A 624 -7.54 20.30 -28.31
C ASN A 624 -7.64 18.88 -27.71
N ALA A 625 -7.72 18.78 -26.39
CA ALA A 625 -8.07 17.58 -25.63
C ALA A 625 -9.56 17.28 -25.64
N SER A 626 -9.92 16.01 -25.42
CA SER A 626 -11.31 15.53 -25.23
C SER A 626 -11.68 15.12 -23.79
N THR A 627 -10.90 15.52 -22.78
CA THR A 627 -11.16 15.52 -21.31
C THR A 627 -10.07 16.38 -20.63
N GLY A 628 -9.89 16.23 -19.31
CA GLY A 628 -8.92 16.88 -18.44
C GLY A 628 -8.08 15.93 -17.56
N VAL A 629 -7.79 14.67 -17.95
CA VAL A 629 -7.06 13.67 -17.12
C VAL A 629 -5.57 13.41 -17.31
N ARG A 630 -4.96 13.56 -18.48
CA ARG A 630 -3.49 13.63 -18.62
C ARG A 630 -3.00 15.06 -18.27
N PRO A 631 -2.29 15.90 -19.06
CA PRO A 631 -1.77 17.27 -18.84
C PRO A 631 -1.45 17.82 -17.48
N TYR A 632 -2.41 17.89 -16.57
CA TYR A 632 -2.07 17.71 -15.16
C TYR A 632 -1.13 16.50 -14.90
N GLU A 633 -0.90 15.59 -15.88
CA GLU A 633 0.18 14.61 -15.90
C GLU A 633 1.57 15.15 -15.63
N MET A 634 2.28 15.69 -16.63
CA MET A 634 3.55 16.33 -16.30
C MET A 634 3.23 17.65 -15.62
N ALA A 635 1.93 18.08 -15.47
CA ALA A 635 1.50 19.11 -14.50
C ALA A 635 1.49 18.61 -13.07
N LEU A 636 1.89 17.35 -12.89
CA LEU A 636 2.63 16.85 -11.76
C LEU A 636 3.86 15.98 -12.15
N GLN A 637 4.73 16.40 -13.08
CA GLN A 637 6.11 15.84 -13.16
C GLN A 637 7.25 16.81 -13.56
N THR A 638 7.02 17.92 -14.29
CA THR A 638 8.11 18.89 -14.58
C THR A 638 8.59 19.71 -13.35
N TRP A 639 7.81 19.90 -12.29
CA TRP A 639 8.28 20.47 -11.01
C TRP A 639 9.06 19.53 -10.17
N SER A 640 8.94 18.23 -10.42
CA SER A 640 9.87 17.34 -9.74
C SER A 640 11.22 17.76 -10.24
N ASN A 641 11.35 17.97 -11.56
CA ASN A 641 12.56 18.53 -12.16
C ASN A 641 12.85 19.96 -11.65
N TRP A 642 11.90 20.89 -11.72
CA TRP A 642 12.23 22.30 -11.46
C TRP A 642 12.50 22.61 -9.98
N LEU A 643 11.72 22.05 -9.04
CA LEU A 643 11.99 22.15 -7.60
C LEU A 643 13.30 21.44 -7.25
N GLU A 644 13.52 20.23 -7.75
CA GLU A 644 14.77 19.47 -7.57
C GLU A 644 15.99 20.30 -7.98
N TYR A 645 15.92 21.00 -9.11
CA TYR A 645 17.05 21.76 -9.63
C TYR A 645 17.18 23.18 -9.06
N ASN A 646 16.20 23.71 -8.30
CA ASN A 646 16.18 25.16 -7.96
C ASN A 646 15.68 25.54 -6.55
N LEU A 647 15.11 24.63 -5.74
CA LEU A 647 14.81 24.92 -4.32
C LEU A 647 15.98 24.55 -3.40
N ASN A 648 16.18 25.35 -2.35
CA ASN A 648 17.13 25.03 -1.29
C ASN A 648 16.52 24.01 -0.31
N ARG A 649 16.90 22.76 -0.51
CA ARG A 649 16.38 21.56 0.17
C ARG A 649 16.69 21.50 1.67
N GLU A 650 17.67 22.27 2.15
CA GLU A 650 18.04 22.35 3.58
C GLU A 650 17.24 23.44 4.32
N LYS A 651 16.72 24.45 3.59
CA LYS A 651 15.95 25.58 4.14
C LYS A 651 14.44 25.35 4.07
N THR A 652 13.95 24.77 2.97
CA THR A 652 12.52 24.79 2.61
C THR A 652 11.81 23.46 2.86
N LYS A 653 10.67 23.47 3.57
CA LYS A 653 9.79 22.31 3.82
C LYS A 653 8.57 22.32 2.89
N LEU A 654 8.17 21.14 2.43
CA LEU A 654 7.21 20.99 1.33
C LEU A 654 6.02 20.08 1.74
N PHE A 655 4.76 20.41 1.43
CA PHE A 655 3.56 19.66 1.88
C PHE A 655 2.37 19.61 0.88
N PHE A 656 1.95 18.46 0.35
CA PHE A 656 0.94 18.41 -0.74
C PHE A 656 -0.44 17.91 -0.27
N MET A 657 -1.52 18.68 -0.40
CA MET A 657 -2.91 18.30 -0.09
C MET A 657 -3.59 17.55 -1.26
N SER A 658 -4.51 16.63 -0.94
CA SER A 658 -5.36 15.95 -1.92
C SER A 658 -6.75 16.59 -2.10
N ILE A 659 -7.66 15.83 -2.72
CA ILE A 659 -9.01 16.20 -3.19
C ILE A 659 -10.01 16.46 -2.05
N GLY A 660 -10.84 17.51 -2.17
CA GLY A 660 -12.19 17.51 -1.58
C GLY A 660 -13.20 16.80 -2.51
N GLU A 661 -13.82 15.71 -2.06
CA GLU A 661 -14.58 14.83 -2.96
C GLU A 661 -16.02 15.29 -3.29
N GLU A 662 -16.56 14.77 -4.40
CA GLU A 662 -17.91 15.07 -4.91
C GLU A 662 -18.75 13.78 -5.04
N TRP A 663 -19.99 13.85 -4.59
CA TRP A 663 -20.84 12.69 -4.29
C TRP A 663 -21.56 12.07 -5.49
N GLY A 664 -21.39 10.76 -5.66
CA GLY A 664 -22.08 9.95 -6.67
C GLY A 664 -23.53 9.61 -6.30
N PHE A 665 -24.42 10.60 -6.37
CA PHE A 665 -25.86 10.40 -6.14
C PHE A 665 -26.58 9.66 -7.28
N GLU A 666 -27.72 9.03 -6.96
CA GLU A 666 -28.65 8.55 -7.98
C GLU A 666 -29.22 9.72 -8.82
N LYS A 667 -29.68 9.40 -10.04
CA LYS A 667 -29.86 10.32 -11.16
C LYS A 667 -30.96 11.38 -10.94
N GLY A 668 -30.66 12.40 -10.14
CA GLY A 668 -31.56 13.50 -9.77
C GLY A 668 -31.28 14.11 -8.38
N GLN A 669 -30.45 13.48 -7.54
CA GLN A 669 -30.05 13.99 -6.22
C GLN A 669 -28.67 14.69 -6.27
N ASN A 670 -28.40 15.54 -5.27
CA ASN A 670 -27.11 16.15 -4.95
C ASN A 670 -27.02 16.38 -3.42
N CYS A 671 -26.00 17.07 -2.92
CA CYS A 671 -25.82 17.39 -1.48
C CYS A 671 -26.88 18.35 -0.87
N TYR A 672 -28.08 18.41 -1.43
CA TYR A 672 -29.21 19.19 -0.90
C TYR A 672 -30.04 18.37 0.09
N GLY A 673 -30.18 18.88 1.30
CA GLY A 673 -30.93 18.22 2.38
C GLY A 673 -30.11 17.24 3.24
N GLU A 674 -28.81 17.12 2.96
CA GLU A 674 -27.90 16.23 3.69
C GLU A 674 -27.34 16.91 4.94
N THR A 675 -27.59 16.30 6.11
CA THR A 675 -27.33 16.91 7.43
C THR A 675 -26.55 16.01 8.40
N GLU A 676 -26.25 14.77 7.98
CA GLU A 676 -25.47 13.79 8.74
C GLU A 676 -24.46 13.07 7.82
N GLN A 677 -23.34 12.64 8.39
CA GLN A 677 -22.27 11.91 7.70
C GLN A 677 -22.72 10.50 7.25
N PHE A 678 -21.94 9.85 6.38
CA PHE A 678 -22.15 8.42 6.10
C PHE A 678 -21.67 7.54 7.27
N MET A 679 -22.47 6.50 7.57
CA MET A 679 -22.27 5.58 8.71
C MET A 679 -21.97 4.12 8.29
N GLU A 680 -21.95 3.83 6.98
CA GLU A 680 -21.66 2.51 6.39
C GLU A 680 -20.62 2.66 5.28
N GLU A 681 -19.73 1.67 5.10
CA GLU A 681 -18.69 1.66 4.07
C GLU A 681 -19.22 1.34 2.67
N ARG A 682 -19.88 2.33 2.06
CA ARG A 682 -19.84 2.50 0.60
C ARG A 682 -18.51 3.16 0.24
N HIS A 683 -18.06 3.00 -1.00
CA HIS A 683 -16.83 3.61 -1.48
C HIS A 683 -17.12 4.54 -2.68
N TRP A 684 -16.39 5.65 -2.75
CA TRP A 684 -16.88 6.88 -3.41
C TRP A 684 -15.97 7.37 -4.54
N GLY A 685 -16.24 8.56 -5.07
CA GLY A 685 -15.43 9.23 -6.09
C GLY A 685 -15.59 8.65 -7.50
N THR A 686 -15.78 9.54 -8.48
CA THR A 686 -15.78 9.13 -9.89
C THR A 686 -14.40 8.55 -10.29
N LEU A 687 -14.35 7.70 -11.32
CA LEU A 687 -13.10 7.14 -11.89
C LEU A 687 -12.00 8.20 -12.05
N ILE A 688 -12.47 9.37 -12.47
CA ILE A 688 -11.75 10.59 -12.76
C ILE A 688 -11.12 11.21 -11.49
N ASN A 689 -11.87 11.30 -10.39
CA ASN A 689 -11.35 11.76 -9.09
C ASN A 689 -10.20 10.87 -8.61
N ARG A 690 -10.21 9.56 -8.87
CA ARG A 690 -9.14 8.68 -8.38
C ARG A 690 -7.96 8.51 -9.32
N GLU A 691 -8.15 8.77 -10.61
CA GLU A 691 -7.02 9.28 -11.39
C GLU A 691 -6.47 10.52 -10.65
N MET A 692 -7.32 11.44 -10.17
CA MET A 692 -6.88 12.53 -9.29
C MET A 692 -6.37 12.18 -7.89
N MET A 693 -6.11 10.92 -7.55
CA MET A 693 -5.22 10.56 -6.44
C MET A 693 -3.89 9.96 -6.91
N GLU A 694 -3.78 9.59 -8.18
CA GLU A 694 -2.67 8.77 -8.64
C GLU A 694 -1.39 9.56 -9.02
N ILE A 695 -1.45 10.76 -9.62
CA ILE A 695 -0.19 11.44 -10.04
C ILE A 695 0.52 12.20 -8.92
N ALA A 696 -0.14 12.96 -8.04
CA ALA A 696 0.62 13.70 -7.02
C ALA A 696 1.43 12.76 -6.15
N GLU A 697 0.81 11.67 -5.74
CA GLU A 697 1.47 10.59 -5.02
C GLU A 697 2.57 9.91 -5.84
N SER A 698 2.61 10.06 -7.16
CA SER A 698 3.78 9.73 -7.99
C SER A 698 4.80 10.87 -8.05
N ALA A 699 4.35 12.13 -8.07
CA ALA A 699 5.14 13.36 -8.22
C ALA A 699 5.95 13.75 -6.97
N ILE A 700 5.25 14.02 -5.86
CA ILE A 700 5.71 14.29 -4.47
C ILE A 700 6.86 13.39 -4.07
N TYR A 701 6.76 12.19 -4.58
CA TYR A 701 7.45 11.03 -4.10
C TYR A 701 8.61 10.66 -5.04
N LYS A 702 8.58 11.10 -6.32
CA LYS A 702 9.82 11.34 -7.10
C LYS A 702 10.73 12.24 -6.28
N LEU A 703 10.17 13.37 -5.82
CA LEU A 703 10.90 14.40 -5.09
C LEU A 703 11.47 13.86 -3.77
N ASP A 704 10.67 13.18 -2.94
CA ASP A 704 11.10 12.64 -1.64
C ASP A 704 12.48 12.01 -1.71
N LYS A 705 12.68 11.09 -2.67
CA LYS A 705 13.98 10.40 -2.81
C LYS A 705 14.91 10.96 -3.88
N ARG A 706 14.50 11.94 -4.70
CA ARG A 706 15.45 12.93 -5.27
C ARG A 706 16.15 13.74 -4.18
N GLY A 707 15.71 13.63 -2.92
CA GLY A 707 16.24 14.33 -1.75
C GLY A 707 15.47 15.61 -1.43
N VAL A 708 14.21 15.68 -1.86
CA VAL A 708 13.36 16.88 -1.84
C VAL A 708 12.05 16.50 -1.14
N LYS A 709 12.04 16.52 0.19
CA LYS A 709 10.96 15.88 0.96
C LYS A 709 9.66 16.67 0.91
N VAL A 710 8.68 16.17 0.14
CA VAL A 710 7.29 16.65 0.12
C VAL A 710 6.40 15.74 0.97
N GLN A 711 5.75 16.28 2.00
CA GLN A 711 4.82 15.56 2.86
C GLN A 711 3.40 15.60 2.28
N TYR A 712 2.89 14.48 1.77
CA TYR A 712 1.49 14.41 1.32
C TYR A 712 0.51 14.45 2.51
N ILE A 713 -0.63 15.13 2.32
CA ILE A 713 -1.74 15.30 3.24
C ILE A 713 -2.97 14.76 2.50
N ASN A 714 -3.30 13.48 2.69
CA ASN A 714 -4.44 12.85 2.03
C ASN A 714 -5.74 13.15 2.80
N ILE A 715 -6.48 14.13 2.31
CA ILE A 715 -7.73 14.61 2.88
C ILE A 715 -8.97 13.91 2.29
N THR A 716 -8.80 13.15 1.20
CA THR A 716 -9.92 12.77 0.34
C THR A 716 -10.85 11.82 1.05
N HIS A 717 -10.29 10.75 1.65
CA HIS A 717 -11.05 9.76 2.40
C HIS A 717 -11.78 10.41 3.59
N LEU A 718 -11.15 11.37 4.29
CA LEU A 718 -11.79 12.16 5.36
C LEU A 718 -12.96 12.99 4.83
N SER A 719 -12.80 13.66 3.68
CA SER A 719 -13.85 14.44 3.04
C SER A 719 -15.01 13.57 2.53
N ALA A 720 -14.72 12.34 2.10
CA ALA A 720 -15.65 11.38 1.52
C ALA A 720 -16.54 10.62 2.53
N TYR A 721 -16.61 11.06 3.79
CA TYR A 721 -17.75 10.77 4.70
C TYR A 721 -18.65 11.98 4.94
N ARG A 722 -18.21 13.18 4.56
CA ARG A 722 -18.69 14.46 5.07
C ARG A 722 -19.63 15.19 4.12
N LYS A 723 -20.61 14.46 3.56
CA LYS A 723 -21.66 15.02 2.69
C LYS A 723 -22.46 16.14 3.35
N ASP A 724 -22.48 16.16 4.68
CA ASP A 724 -23.02 17.22 5.51
C ASP A 724 -22.23 18.54 5.40
N ALA A 725 -20.93 18.57 5.10
CA ALA A 725 -20.10 19.76 5.30
C ALA A 725 -20.06 20.79 4.15
N HIS A 726 -20.84 20.61 3.08
CA HIS A 726 -20.87 21.51 1.92
C HIS A 726 -21.81 22.72 2.09
N PRO A 727 -21.54 23.87 1.43
CA PRO A 727 -22.46 25.01 1.36
C PRO A 727 -23.79 24.70 0.66
N SER A 728 -23.86 23.72 -0.25
CA SER A 728 -25.10 23.31 -0.92
C SER A 728 -25.82 24.51 -1.57
N ILE A 729 -27.11 24.74 -1.29
CA ILE A 729 -27.85 25.93 -1.77
C ILE A 729 -27.60 27.22 -0.97
N TYR A 730 -26.88 27.17 0.14
CA TYR A 730 -26.54 28.34 0.98
C TYR A 730 -25.41 29.16 0.31
N LYS A 731 -25.50 29.28 -1.03
CA LYS A 731 -24.46 29.66 -1.98
C LYS A 731 -24.96 30.79 -2.91
N LYS A 732 -24.81 32.03 -2.42
CA LYS A 732 -24.98 33.34 -3.09
C LYS A 732 -24.51 33.35 -4.59
N PHE A 733 -25.47 33.34 -5.54
CA PHE A 733 -25.30 33.54 -7.01
C PHE A 733 -25.32 35.01 -7.48
N PRO A 734 -24.65 35.43 -8.58
CA PRO A 734 -24.27 36.84 -8.82
C PRO A 734 -25.45 37.73 -9.17
N VAL A 735 -26.36 37.10 -9.90
CA VAL A 735 -27.71 37.53 -10.16
C VAL A 735 -28.54 36.73 -9.17
N THR A 736 -29.18 37.41 -8.23
CA THR A 736 -29.99 36.82 -7.16
C THR A 736 -30.92 35.74 -7.72
N PRO A 737 -30.94 34.51 -7.17
CA PRO A 737 -31.79 33.44 -7.71
C PRO A 737 -33.27 33.82 -7.74
N THR A 738 -33.91 33.69 -8.90
CA THR A 738 -35.37 33.81 -9.01
C THR A 738 -36.06 32.66 -8.29
N LYS A 739 -37.33 32.83 -7.89
CA LYS A 739 -38.08 31.83 -7.11
C LYS A 739 -38.13 30.44 -7.79
N GLU A 740 -38.08 30.38 -9.12
CA GLU A 740 -38.02 29.13 -9.88
C GLU A 740 -36.70 28.36 -9.69
N LYS A 741 -35.58 29.03 -9.40
CA LYS A 741 -34.31 28.36 -9.12
C LYS A 741 -34.33 27.65 -7.76
N LEU A 742 -34.94 28.27 -6.76
CA LEU A 742 -35.20 27.64 -5.45
C LEU A 742 -36.18 26.46 -5.54
N ALA A 743 -37.03 26.42 -6.57
CA ALA A 743 -37.94 25.31 -6.84
C ALA A 743 -37.26 24.11 -7.54
N ASN A 744 -35.98 24.20 -7.92
CA ASN A 744 -35.23 23.08 -8.53
C ASN A 744 -33.80 22.92 -7.94
N PRO A 745 -33.66 22.53 -6.66
CA PRO A 745 -32.37 22.43 -5.96
C PRO A 745 -31.28 21.58 -6.64
N PRO A 746 -31.58 20.45 -7.32
CA PRO A 746 -30.55 19.64 -8.02
C PRO A 746 -29.67 20.42 -9.00
N THR A 747 -30.13 21.58 -9.49
CA THR A 747 -29.45 22.38 -10.52
C THR A 747 -28.54 23.48 -9.94
N TYR A 748 -28.67 23.84 -8.65
CA TYR A 748 -28.06 25.06 -8.10
C TYR A 748 -27.24 24.89 -6.79
N SER A 749 -27.19 23.70 -6.20
CA SER A 749 -26.30 23.42 -5.07
C SER A 749 -24.83 23.36 -5.49
N ASP A 750 -23.91 23.75 -4.59
CA ASP A 750 -22.50 23.32 -4.66
C ASP A 750 -22.21 22.19 -3.68
N CYS A 751 -21.49 21.20 -4.18
CA CYS A 751 -21.06 20.03 -3.44
C CYS A 751 -19.54 19.82 -3.54
N LEU A 752 -18.78 20.89 -3.76
CA LEU A 752 -17.31 20.86 -3.86
C LEU A 752 -16.64 21.61 -2.71
N HIS A 753 -17.00 22.87 -2.47
CA HIS A 753 -16.35 23.65 -1.41
C HIS A 753 -16.88 23.23 -0.03
N TRP A 754 -16.21 23.68 1.03
CA TRP A 754 -16.58 23.37 2.41
C TRP A 754 -17.04 24.63 3.16
N CYS A 755 -17.99 24.45 4.07
CA CYS A 755 -18.26 25.43 5.13
C CYS A 755 -17.06 25.51 6.09
N LEU A 756 -16.86 26.66 6.73
CA LEU A 756 -16.03 26.77 7.93
C LEU A 756 -16.79 27.46 9.08
N PRO A 757 -16.43 27.20 10.35
CA PRO A 757 -15.52 26.14 10.82
C PRO A 757 -16.02 24.74 10.44
N GLY A 758 -15.13 23.83 10.05
CA GLY A 758 -15.51 22.65 9.27
C GLY A 758 -14.35 21.77 8.77
N VAL A 759 -14.53 21.06 7.65
CA VAL A 759 -13.60 20.01 7.17
C VAL A 759 -12.15 20.51 6.97
N PRO A 760 -11.89 21.71 6.41
CA PRO A 760 -10.53 22.25 6.30
C PRO A 760 -9.81 22.51 7.64
N ASP A 761 -10.52 22.56 8.79
CA ASP A 761 -9.89 22.67 10.12
C ASP A 761 -9.19 21.39 10.53
N THR A 762 -9.85 20.24 10.43
CA THR A 762 -9.24 18.94 10.73
C THR A 762 -7.99 18.70 9.87
N ILE A 763 -8.11 19.01 8.57
CA ILE A 763 -7.05 18.90 7.56
C ILE A 763 -5.79 19.70 7.94
N THR A 764 -5.96 20.81 8.65
CA THR A 764 -4.87 21.75 8.97
C THR A 764 -3.98 21.29 10.14
N PHE A 765 -4.38 20.23 10.86
CA PHE A 765 -3.62 19.68 12.00
C PHE A 765 -3.01 18.29 11.80
N GLU A 766 -3.34 17.55 10.74
CA GLU A 766 -2.84 16.17 10.58
C GLU A 766 -1.34 16.10 10.23
N LYS A 767 -0.62 15.26 10.97
CA LYS A 767 0.77 14.87 10.71
C LYS A 767 0.89 13.35 10.76
N ASN A 768 1.59 12.80 9.76
CA ASN A 768 1.96 11.40 9.55
C ASN A 768 1.77 10.46 10.77
N GLN A 769 0.88 9.47 10.63
CA GLN A 769 0.91 8.26 11.46
C GLN A 769 2.12 7.39 11.11
N THR A 770 3.30 7.75 11.64
CA THR A 770 4.23 6.71 12.11
C THR A 770 3.65 6.09 13.38
N PRO A 771 3.86 4.78 13.65
CA PRO A 771 3.22 4.11 14.79
C PRO A 771 3.39 4.83 16.13
N LEU A 772 2.30 4.92 16.90
CA LEU A 772 2.27 5.63 18.17
C LEU A 772 3.19 4.97 19.19
N ASN A 773 4.17 5.74 19.66
CA ASN A 773 5.09 5.35 20.72
C ASN A 773 4.49 5.72 22.09
N ASP A 774 3.47 4.98 22.54
CA ASP A 774 2.82 5.23 23.82
C ASP A 774 3.69 4.76 25.00
N SER A 775 4.17 5.71 25.80
CA SER A 775 5.18 5.45 26.81
C SER A 775 4.59 4.98 28.15
N SER A 776 3.93 3.81 28.12
CA SER A 776 3.97 2.85 29.23
C SER A 776 5.26 1.99 29.19
N GLN A 777 6.35 2.60 28.66
CA GLN A 777 7.68 2.03 28.41
C GLN A 777 7.67 0.65 27.70
N GLY A 778 6.73 0.47 26.77
CA GLY A 778 6.52 -0.77 26.02
C GLY A 778 7.63 -1.08 25.01
N CYS A 779 8.66 -1.79 25.44
CA CYS A 779 9.71 -2.29 24.57
C CYS A 779 9.20 -3.37 23.59
N ASN A 780 9.49 -3.23 22.30
CA ASN A 780 9.21 -4.28 21.32
C ASN A 780 10.27 -5.39 21.39
N LEU A 781 9.98 -6.41 22.20
CA LEU A 781 10.85 -7.57 22.42
C LEU A 781 11.19 -8.35 21.14
N PHE A 782 10.40 -8.20 20.06
CA PHE A 782 10.54 -8.92 18.80
C PHE A 782 11.35 -8.16 17.73
N SER A 783 11.67 -6.88 17.94
CA SER A 783 12.53 -6.10 17.03
C SER A 783 13.85 -5.79 17.72
N GLY A 784 14.98 -6.12 17.09
CA GLY A 784 16.26 -6.21 17.77
C GLY A 784 17.38 -6.71 16.86
N LYS A 785 18.48 -7.17 17.47
CA LYS A 785 19.56 -7.89 16.80
C LYS A 785 20.22 -8.91 17.72
N TRP A 786 20.95 -9.86 17.13
CA TRP A 786 21.79 -10.79 17.88
C TRP A 786 23.11 -10.13 18.28
N VAL A 787 23.54 -10.43 19.51
CA VAL A 787 24.78 -9.95 20.11
C VAL A 787 25.53 -11.17 20.65
N TYR A 788 26.84 -11.22 20.39
CA TYR A 788 27.70 -12.27 20.90
C TYR A 788 28.00 -12.02 22.39
N ASP A 789 27.78 -13.02 23.23
CA ASP A 789 28.00 -12.97 24.68
C ASP A 789 28.49 -14.33 25.18
N ASP A 790 29.81 -14.47 25.24
CA ASP A 790 30.51 -15.68 25.69
C ASP A 790 30.40 -15.92 27.21
N LYS A 791 30.02 -14.88 27.97
CA LYS A 791 30.01 -14.84 29.45
C LYS A 791 28.65 -15.21 30.04
N SER A 792 27.55 -14.76 29.44
CA SER A 792 26.20 -14.96 30.01
C SER A 792 25.42 -16.11 29.37
N HIS A 793 25.83 -16.57 28.17
CA HIS A 793 25.18 -17.64 27.41
C HIS A 793 26.14 -18.81 27.13
N PRO A 794 25.64 -20.04 26.89
CA PRO A 794 24.28 -20.48 27.19
C PRO A 794 24.03 -20.50 28.70
N GLN A 795 22.77 -20.69 29.10
CA GLN A 795 22.41 -20.71 30.52
C GLN A 795 22.56 -22.09 31.18
N TYR A 796 22.69 -23.14 30.38
CA TYR A 796 22.94 -24.54 30.76
C TYR A 796 23.79 -25.22 29.67
N ASN A 797 24.25 -26.46 29.88
CA ASN A 797 24.94 -27.28 28.87
C ASN A 797 24.11 -28.54 28.56
N ASP A 798 24.13 -29.01 27.31
CA ASP A 798 23.26 -30.10 26.83
C ASP A 798 23.60 -31.46 27.47
N THR A 799 24.88 -31.72 27.74
CA THR A 799 25.35 -32.93 28.45
C THR A 799 24.94 -32.98 29.92
N GLN A 800 24.48 -31.85 30.48
CA GLN A 800 24.13 -31.70 31.90
C GLN A 800 22.62 -31.61 32.16
N CYS A 801 21.80 -31.30 31.15
CA CYS A 801 20.34 -31.27 31.30
C CYS A 801 19.75 -32.70 31.26
N SER A 802 19.10 -33.14 32.33
CA SER A 802 18.50 -34.49 32.41
C SER A 802 17.20 -34.62 31.60
N PHE A 803 16.55 -33.49 31.28
CA PHE A 803 15.39 -33.42 30.38
C PHE A 803 15.75 -33.37 28.89
N MET A 804 17.05 -33.36 28.53
CA MET A 804 17.50 -33.12 27.16
C MET A 804 17.05 -34.23 26.19
N SER A 805 16.40 -33.84 25.10
CA SER A 805 16.05 -34.74 24.02
C SER A 805 17.27 -35.05 23.15
N ASP A 806 17.48 -36.33 22.83
CA ASP A 806 18.50 -36.80 21.89
C ASP A 806 18.37 -36.19 20.47
N GLU A 807 17.21 -35.60 20.15
CA GLU A 807 16.95 -34.89 18.89
C GLU A 807 17.61 -33.49 18.81
N TYR A 808 17.95 -32.88 19.96
CA TYR A 808 18.40 -31.48 20.06
C TYR A 808 19.79 -31.32 20.72
N ALA A 809 20.37 -32.41 21.24
CA ALA A 809 21.61 -32.45 22.02
C ALA A 809 22.87 -32.44 21.12
N CYS A 810 23.15 -31.31 20.48
CA CYS A 810 24.12 -31.25 19.39
C CYS A 810 25.57 -31.53 19.79
N GLU A 811 26.00 -31.08 20.97
CA GLU A 811 27.37 -31.29 21.47
C GLU A 811 27.55 -32.74 21.92
N LYS A 812 26.53 -33.32 22.59
CA LYS A 812 26.42 -34.77 22.85
C LYS A 812 26.52 -35.63 21.57
N TYR A 813 25.96 -35.17 20.45
CA TYR A 813 26.04 -35.82 19.14
C TYR A 813 27.21 -35.34 18.25
N GLY A 814 28.22 -34.71 18.85
CA GLY A 814 29.54 -34.52 18.23
C GLY A 814 29.77 -33.18 17.52
N ARG A 815 28.85 -32.21 17.66
CA ARG A 815 29.06 -30.83 17.19
C ARG A 815 30.19 -30.18 18.00
N LYS A 816 31.12 -29.49 17.33
CA LYS A 816 32.33 -28.91 17.97
C LYS A 816 32.39 -27.39 17.94
N ASP A 817 31.65 -26.80 17.02
CA ASP A 817 31.52 -25.37 16.75
C ASP A 817 30.48 -24.73 17.69
N LEU A 818 30.72 -24.81 19.00
CA LEU A 818 29.78 -24.39 20.07
C LEU A 818 29.46 -22.87 20.10
N LYS A 819 29.89 -22.11 19.08
CA LYS A 819 29.67 -20.66 18.99
C LYS A 819 28.18 -20.29 18.89
N TYR A 820 27.35 -21.13 18.27
CA TYR A 820 25.90 -20.90 18.16
C TYR A 820 25.21 -20.76 19.54
N GLN A 821 25.74 -21.41 20.58
CA GLN A 821 25.24 -21.35 21.96
C GLN A 821 25.50 -19.98 22.63
N LYS A 822 26.38 -19.15 22.07
CA LYS A 822 26.94 -17.91 22.67
C LYS A 822 26.31 -16.62 22.13
N TRP A 823 25.14 -16.72 21.49
CA TRP A 823 24.42 -15.58 20.94
C TRP A 823 23.16 -15.28 21.75
N ARG A 824 22.98 -14.01 22.13
CA ARG A 824 21.78 -13.50 22.81
C ARG A 824 21.04 -12.48 21.95
N TRP A 825 19.74 -12.35 22.16
CA TRP A 825 18.94 -11.33 21.51
C TRP A 825 18.97 -10.00 22.28
N GLN A 826 19.04 -8.88 21.57
CA GLN A 826 18.98 -7.53 22.10
C GLN A 826 17.83 -6.78 21.42
N PRO A 827 16.70 -6.56 22.12
CA PRO A 827 15.62 -5.71 21.62
C PRO A 827 16.07 -4.27 21.36
N ARG A 828 15.38 -3.58 20.43
CA ARG A 828 15.54 -2.14 20.19
C ARG A 828 14.82 -1.37 21.30
N GLY A 829 15.58 -0.71 22.17
CA GLY A 829 15.07 0.18 23.22
C GLY A 829 14.95 -0.43 24.63
N CYS A 830 15.30 -1.70 24.83
CA CYS A 830 15.48 -2.29 26.16
C CYS A 830 16.44 -3.49 26.14
N ASP A 831 16.79 -3.97 27.33
CA ASP A 831 17.47 -5.24 27.53
C ASP A 831 16.47 -6.39 27.74
N LEU A 832 16.78 -7.56 27.16
CA LEU A 832 16.12 -8.81 27.50
C LEU A 832 16.81 -9.37 28.78
N PRO A 833 16.12 -9.45 29.94
CA PRO A 833 16.75 -9.93 31.15
C PRO A 833 16.93 -11.45 31.11
N ARG A 834 18.00 -11.91 31.76
CA ARG A 834 18.30 -13.34 31.89
C ARG A 834 17.13 -14.09 32.55
N PHE A 835 16.79 -15.25 31.99
CA PHE A 835 15.80 -16.17 32.57
C PHE A 835 16.17 -16.55 34.02
N ASN A 836 15.17 -16.56 34.91
CA ASN A 836 15.32 -17.03 36.29
C ASN A 836 14.26 -18.10 36.56
N GLY A 837 14.73 -19.36 36.65
CA GLY A 837 13.87 -20.54 36.78
C GLY A 837 13.03 -20.53 38.06
N THR A 838 13.61 -20.15 39.21
CA THR A 838 12.88 -19.98 40.47
C THR A 838 11.76 -18.95 40.32
N ALA A 839 12.05 -17.77 39.76
CA ALA A 839 11.04 -16.72 39.58
C ALA A 839 9.93 -17.10 38.58
N PHE A 840 10.27 -17.87 37.54
CA PHE A 840 9.27 -18.44 36.63
C PHE A 840 8.39 -19.48 37.33
N LEU A 841 9.00 -20.43 38.04
CA LEU A 841 8.30 -21.49 38.78
C LEU A 841 7.40 -20.92 39.88
N GLU A 842 7.80 -19.85 40.56
CA GLU A 842 6.92 -19.10 41.47
C GLU A 842 5.74 -18.45 40.75
N LYS A 843 5.96 -17.81 39.58
CA LYS A 843 4.86 -17.19 38.81
C LYS A 843 3.84 -18.23 38.30
N ILE A 844 4.27 -19.48 38.06
CA ILE A 844 3.39 -20.61 37.70
C ILE A 844 3.06 -21.56 38.86
N ARG A 845 3.37 -21.19 40.11
CA ARG A 845 3.03 -21.97 41.31
C ARG A 845 1.53 -22.29 41.35
N GLY A 846 1.18 -23.57 41.50
CA GLY A 846 -0.20 -24.05 41.52
C GLY A 846 -0.94 -24.04 40.17
N LYS A 847 -0.26 -23.87 39.03
CA LYS A 847 -0.88 -23.73 37.70
C LYS A 847 -0.50 -24.84 36.72
N LYS A 848 -1.36 -25.05 35.72
CA LYS A 848 -1.12 -25.87 34.53
C LYS A 848 -0.78 -24.96 33.35
N LEU A 849 0.46 -25.05 32.87
CA LEU A 849 0.93 -24.44 31.62
C LEU A 849 1.05 -25.54 30.57
N VAL A 850 0.51 -25.30 29.37
CA VAL A 850 0.55 -26.28 28.27
C VAL A 850 0.98 -25.63 26.96
N PHE A 851 2.05 -26.19 26.39
CA PHE A 851 2.43 -26.05 24.99
C PHE A 851 1.53 -26.96 24.13
N VAL A 852 0.90 -26.47 23.08
CA VAL A 852 -0.04 -27.19 22.21
C VAL A 852 0.36 -26.94 20.76
N GLY A 853 0.89 -27.95 20.07
CA GLY A 853 1.36 -27.74 18.70
C GLY A 853 2.25 -28.85 18.17
N ASP A 854 3.22 -28.44 17.36
CA ASP A 854 4.12 -29.33 16.62
C ASP A 854 5.47 -29.61 17.33
N SER A 855 6.43 -30.18 16.60
CA SER A 855 7.73 -30.57 17.15
C SER A 855 8.61 -29.38 17.56
N LEU A 856 8.28 -28.15 17.13
CA LEU A 856 8.97 -26.93 17.52
C LEU A 856 8.47 -26.43 18.89
N ASN A 857 7.17 -26.55 19.19
CA ASN A 857 6.62 -26.40 20.54
C ASN A 857 7.22 -27.44 21.50
N ARG A 858 7.43 -28.68 21.05
CA ARG A 858 8.16 -29.71 21.84
C ARG A 858 9.60 -29.30 22.12
N SER A 859 10.31 -28.74 21.14
CA SER A 859 11.68 -28.23 21.33
C SER A 859 11.72 -27.05 22.32
N GLN A 860 10.77 -26.11 22.22
CA GLN A 860 10.63 -25.01 23.18
C GLN A 860 10.28 -25.50 24.60
N TRP A 861 9.44 -26.52 24.73
CA TRP A 861 9.13 -27.15 26.03
C TRP A 861 10.37 -27.82 26.64
N VAL A 862 11.19 -28.55 25.87
CA VAL A 862 12.46 -29.14 26.36
C VAL A 862 13.46 -28.05 26.78
N SER A 863 13.59 -26.97 26.00
CA SER A 863 14.37 -25.78 26.39
C SER A 863 13.93 -25.23 27.73
N LEU A 864 12.61 -25.07 27.94
CA LEU A 864 12.07 -24.57 29.20
C LEU A 864 12.41 -25.49 30.38
N LEU A 865 12.32 -26.81 30.20
CA LEU A 865 12.69 -27.79 31.24
C LEU A 865 14.18 -27.72 31.59
N CYS A 866 15.08 -27.56 30.62
CA CYS A 866 16.50 -27.36 30.89
C CYS A 866 16.78 -26.01 31.59
N LEU A 867 16.10 -24.93 31.18
CA LEU A 867 16.23 -23.59 31.80
C LEU A 867 15.78 -23.54 33.27
N ILE A 868 14.82 -24.37 33.69
CA ILE A 868 14.37 -24.47 35.08
C ILE A 868 15.11 -25.53 35.91
N GLU A 869 15.87 -26.44 35.30
CA GLU A 869 16.37 -27.65 35.99
C GLU A 869 17.26 -27.33 37.21
N SER A 870 18.05 -26.26 37.13
CA SER A 870 18.91 -25.77 38.22
C SER A 870 18.13 -25.18 39.39
N SER A 871 16.83 -24.89 39.20
CA SER A 871 15.91 -24.28 40.17
C SER A 871 15.00 -25.31 40.88
N ILE A 872 15.26 -26.61 40.67
CA ILE A 872 14.52 -27.75 41.22
C ILE A 872 15.46 -28.58 42.08
N SER A 873 15.06 -28.93 43.30
CA SER A 873 15.96 -29.60 44.26
C SER A 873 16.53 -30.93 43.74
N SER A 874 17.78 -31.20 44.09
CA SER A 874 18.48 -32.45 43.79
C SER A 874 18.15 -33.59 44.77
N SER A 875 17.37 -33.33 45.83
CA SER A 875 17.06 -34.31 46.88
C SER A 875 16.13 -35.46 46.45
N SER A 876 15.59 -35.42 45.24
CA SER A 876 14.66 -36.43 44.71
C SER A 876 14.93 -36.73 43.23
N SER A 877 15.91 -37.60 42.95
CA SER A 877 16.23 -38.05 41.58
C SER A 877 15.05 -38.71 40.84
N SER A 878 14.01 -39.13 41.56
CA SER A 878 12.73 -39.61 41.00
C SER A 878 11.81 -38.49 40.49
N SER A 879 11.94 -37.26 41.00
CA SER A 879 11.07 -36.12 40.65
C SER A 879 11.57 -35.29 39.46
N LYS A 880 12.51 -35.83 38.67
CA LYS A 880 12.95 -35.28 37.37
C LYS A 880 12.49 -36.15 36.20
N SER A 881 11.37 -36.84 36.35
CA SER A 881 10.79 -37.70 35.32
C SER A 881 9.71 -36.97 34.50
N ILE A 882 9.73 -37.16 33.18
CA ILE A 882 8.64 -36.76 32.27
C ILE A 882 7.61 -37.88 32.26
N ILE A 883 6.34 -37.55 32.48
CA ILE A 883 5.23 -38.50 32.41
C ILE A 883 4.54 -38.35 31.06
N ARG A 884 4.31 -39.48 30.36
CA ARG A 884 3.51 -39.53 29.12
C ARG A 884 2.13 -40.13 29.41
N ASN A 885 1.07 -39.42 29.03
CA ASN A 885 -0.30 -39.92 28.98
C ASN A 885 -0.84 -39.74 27.54
N GLY A 886 -0.70 -40.77 26.71
CA GLY A 886 -1.09 -40.72 25.28
C GLY A 886 -0.34 -39.63 24.51
N ASN A 887 -1.05 -38.58 24.13
CA ASN A 887 -0.52 -37.44 23.36
C ASN A 887 0.06 -36.32 24.25
N PHE A 888 -0.18 -36.40 25.56
CA PHE A 888 0.25 -35.41 26.54
C PHE A 888 1.53 -35.87 27.26
N PHE A 889 2.59 -35.08 27.14
CA PHE A 889 3.80 -35.21 27.94
C PHE A 889 3.77 -34.10 28.99
N TYR A 890 4.12 -34.40 30.24
CA TYR A 890 4.19 -33.36 31.26
C TYR A 890 5.27 -33.63 32.30
N PHE A 891 5.77 -32.52 32.84
CA PHE A 891 6.62 -32.48 34.01
C PHE A 891 5.86 -31.83 35.17
N GLN A 892 6.05 -32.32 36.39
CA GLN A 892 5.43 -31.76 37.60
C GLN A 892 6.52 -31.27 38.57
N ALA A 893 6.64 -29.95 38.70
CA ALA A 893 7.51 -29.31 39.67
C ALA A 893 6.86 -29.38 41.06
N MET A 894 7.06 -30.50 41.76
CA MET A 894 6.38 -30.83 43.03
C MET A 894 6.47 -29.71 44.08
N GLU A 895 7.65 -29.10 44.25
CA GLU A 895 7.93 -28.01 45.20
C GLU A 895 7.11 -26.72 44.91
N TYR A 896 6.64 -26.59 43.66
CA TYR A 896 5.85 -25.46 43.16
C TYR A 896 4.39 -25.84 42.87
N ASN A 897 4.01 -27.11 43.02
CA ASN A 897 2.73 -27.67 42.57
C ASN A 897 2.36 -27.20 41.14
N ALA A 898 3.35 -27.14 40.25
CA ALA A 898 3.20 -26.58 38.90
C ALA A 898 3.37 -27.68 37.84
N THR A 899 2.49 -27.70 36.85
CA THR A 899 2.49 -28.69 35.77
C THR A 899 2.87 -28.01 34.46
N ILE A 900 3.95 -28.47 33.84
CA ILE A 900 4.51 -27.94 32.58
C ILE A 900 4.35 -29.03 31.51
N GLY A 901 3.31 -28.90 30.69
CA GLY A 901 2.93 -29.88 29.69
C GLY A 901 3.25 -29.48 28.25
N PHE A 902 3.41 -30.49 27.40
CA PHE A 902 3.36 -30.42 25.95
C PHE A 902 2.32 -31.41 25.44
N TYR A 903 1.34 -30.91 24.68
CA TYR A 903 0.31 -31.70 24.02
C TYR A 903 0.59 -31.75 22.51
N TRP A 904 0.86 -32.96 22.00
CA TRP A 904 1.09 -33.18 20.58
C TRP A 904 -0.20 -32.95 19.78
N SER A 905 -0.19 -31.90 18.96
CA SER A 905 -1.31 -31.51 18.11
C SER A 905 -0.79 -30.65 16.95
N PRO A 906 -0.05 -31.24 15.98
CA PRO A 906 0.71 -30.48 14.99
C PRO A 906 -0.15 -29.58 14.09
N PHE A 907 -1.45 -29.84 14.02
CA PHE A 907 -2.44 -29.10 13.25
C PHE A 907 -3.50 -28.36 14.09
N LEU A 908 -3.42 -28.43 15.43
CA LEU A 908 -4.44 -28.01 16.41
C LEU A 908 -5.78 -28.78 16.33
N VAL A 909 -6.37 -28.85 15.13
CA VAL A 909 -7.49 -29.73 14.79
C VAL A 909 -7.06 -31.21 14.71
N GLU A 910 -8.01 -32.14 14.82
CA GLU A 910 -7.79 -33.60 14.82
C GLU A 910 -7.17 -34.10 13.50
N SER A 911 -6.25 -35.06 13.56
CA SER A 911 -5.55 -35.61 12.39
C SER A 911 -5.19 -37.09 12.49
N ASN A 912 -4.77 -37.71 11.37
CA ASN A 912 -4.12 -39.03 11.41
C ASN A 912 -2.65 -38.98 11.87
N ASN A 913 -2.10 -37.79 12.11
CA ASN A 913 -0.76 -37.56 12.66
C ASN A 913 -0.77 -37.32 14.18
N ASP A 914 -1.91 -37.52 14.85
CA ASP A 914 -2.09 -37.19 16.28
C ASP A 914 -1.27 -38.07 17.25
N ASP A 915 -0.64 -39.18 16.85
CA ASP A 915 0.18 -39.99 17.78
C ASP A 915 1.65 -39.49 17.79
N PRO A 916 2.20 -39.04 18.95
CA PRO A 916 3.55 -38.47 19.02
C PRO A 916 4.70 -39.46 18.76
N ILE A 917 4.43 -40.75 18.55
CA ILE A 917 5.40 -41.76 18.12
C ILE A 917 5.14 -42.16 16.66
N VAL A 918 3.87 -42.40 16.30
CA VAL A 918 3.45 -42.89 14.97
C VAL A 918 2.86 -41.74 14.11
N HIS A 919 3.47 -40.55 14.19
CA HIS A 919 3.07 -39.37 13.43
C HIS A 919 3.65 -39.31 12.00
N ARG A 920 4.62 -40.18 11.65
CA ARG A 920 5.36 -40.13 10.38
C ARG A 920 4.59 -40.68 9.16
N GLU A 921 3.26 -40.55 9.18
CA GLU A 921 2.43 -40.81 8.01
C GLU A 921 2.68 -39.75 6.93
N ARG A 922 2.83 -40.21 5.68
CA ARG A 922 3.08 -39.37 4.50
C ARG A 922 1.78 -38.75 3.99
N ASP A 923 0.68 -39.50 4.05
CA ASP A 923 -0.64 -39.01 3.64
C ASP A 923 -1.40 -38.40 4.82
N ARG A 924 -0.87 -37.26 5.29
CA ARG A 924 -1.43 -36.44 6.37
C ARG A 924 -2.89 -36.07 6.11
N THR A 925 -3.76 -36.26 7.09
CA THR A 925 -5.22 -36.09 7.00
C THR A 925 -5.76 -35.35 8.22
N VAL A 926 -6.49 -34.25 8.01
CA VAL A 926 -6.83 -33.25 9.04
C VAL A 926 -8.33 -32.92 9.05
N ARG A 927 -9.03 -33.23 10.15
CA ARG A 927 -10.46 -32.95 10.33
C ARG A 927 -10.69 -31.46 10.55
N ILE A 928 -10.90 -30.74 9.45
CA ILE A 928 -10.78 -29.28 9.41
C ILE A 928 -11.79 -28.53 10.31
N HIS A 929 -12.85 -29.20 10.74
CA HIS A 929 -13.85 -28.70 11.69
C HIS A 929 -13.98 -29.56 12.97
N SER A 930 -12.91 -30.22 13.42
CA SER A 930 -12.92 -30.92 14.72
C SER A 930 -11.67 -30.63 15.54
N ILE A 931 -11.88 -30.19 16.78
CA ILE A 931 -10.83 -29.82 17.75
C ILE A 931 -11.15 -30.28 19.17
N GLU A 932 -12.41 -30.66 19.44
CA GLU A 932 -12.97 -30.98 20.75
C GLU A 932 -12.22 -32.14 21.43
N LYS A 933 -11.76 -33.12 20.65
CA LYS A 933 -10.93 -34.25 21.09
C LYS A 933 -9.63 -33.78 21.75
N HIS A 934 -8.97 -32.79 21.15
CA HIS A 934 -7.74 -32.19 21.64
C HIS A 934 -8.01 -31.22 22.78
N ALA A 935 -8.98 -30.33 22.60
CA ALA A 935 -9.31 -29.28 23.55
C ALA A 935 -9.64 -29.82 24.94
N ARG A 936 -10.30 -30.98 25.05
CA ARG A 936 -10.56 -31.69 26.33
C ARG A 936 -9.32 -32.03 27.17
N GLN A 937 -8.11 -31.94 26.62
CA GLN A 937 -6.86 -32.25 27.32
C GLN A 937 -6.17 -31.00 27.91
N TRP A 938 -6.54 -29.81 27.42
CA TRP A 938 -5.86 -28.55 27.73
C TRP A 938 -6.80 -27.36 28.04
N ASN A 939 -8.12 -27.49 27.88
CA ASN A 939 -9.10 -26.43 28.18
C ASN A 939 -9.18 -26.01 29.66
N ASP A 940 -8.66 -26.84 30.57
CA ASP A 940 -8.51 -26.58 32.00
C ASP A 940 -7.30 -25.70 32.35
N ALA A 941 -6.35 -25.51 31.42
CA ALA A 941 -5.08 -24.85 31.67
C ALA A 941 -5.21 -23.35 32.04
N ASP A 942 -4.22 -22.85 32.78
CA ASP A 942 -4.09 -21.43 33.16
C ASP A 942 -3.30 -20.64 32.11
N ILE A 943 -2.39 -21.31 31.41
CA ILE A 943 -1.56 -20.74 30.35
C ILE A 943 -1.54 -21.74 29.19
N LEU A 944 -1.99 -21.30 28.02
CA LEU A 944 -1.92 -22.04 26.75
C LEU A 944 -0.95 -21.32 25.82
N ILE A 945 0.03 -22.06 25.30
CA ILE A 945 0.97 -21.59 24.27
C ILE A 945 0.74 -22.47 23.04
N PHE A 946 0.18 -21.88 21.99
CA PHE A 946 -0.05 -22.59 20.74
C PHE A 946 1.11 -22.36 19.76
N ASP A 947 1.48 -23.40 19.02
CA ASP A 947 2.01 -23.22 17.66
C ASP A 947 1.35 -24.22 16.70
N SER A 948 1.49 -23.95 15.40
CA SER A 948 1.21 -24.91 14.35
C SER A 948 1.68 -24.27 13.04
N PHE A 949 2.82 -24.68 12.51
CA PHE A 949 3.35 -24.11 11.26
C PHE A 949 4.04 -25.13 10.38
N VAL A 950 5.08 -25.80 10.86
CA VAL A 950 6.00 -26.48 9.96
C VAL A 950 5.35 -27.72 9.32
N TRP A 951 4.39 -28.32 10.01
CA TRP A 951 3.58 -29.41 9.50
C TRP A 951 2.62 -29.01 8.38
N TRP A 952 2.29 -27.72 8.24
CA TRP A 952 1.55 -27.18 7.10
C TRP A 952 2.46 -26.86 5.90
N THR A 953 3.78 -27.03 5.98
CA THR A 953 4.66 -26.71 4.84
C THR A 953 4.52 -27.72 3.70
N ASP A 954 4.20 -28.98 4.01
CA ASP A 954 3.89 -30.08 3.09
C ASP A 954 3.14 -29.61 1.83
N PRO A 955 3.57 -29.95 0.61
CA PRO A 955 2.91 -29.47 -0.60
C PRO A 955 1.41 -29.78 -0.60
N THR A 956 1.02 -31.01 -0.27
CA THR A 956 -0.37 -31.49 -0.26
C THR A 956 -0.75 -32.02 1.12
N MET A 957 -1.96 -31.76 1.63
CA MET A 957 -2.44 -32.34 2.89
C MET A 957 -3.92 -32.66 2.85
N THR A 958 -4.31 -33.88 3.20
CA THR A 958 -5.70 -34.32 3.31
C THR A 958 -6.43 -33.56 4.43
N LEU A 959 -7.66 -33.14 4.17
CA LEU A 959 -8.63 -32.61 5.11
C LEU A 959 -9.74 -33.67 5.31
N LEU A 960 -10.73 -33.42 6.16
CA LEU A 960 -11.81 -34.37 6.41
C LEU A 960 -13.07 -33.69 6.97
N TRP A 961 -14.20 -33.81 6.27
CA TRP A 961 -15.55 -33.53 6.78
C TRP A 961 -16.24 -34.85 7.14
N GLY A 962 -16.90 -34.90 8.30
CA GLY A 962 -17.33 -36.16 8.91
C GLY A 962 -16.24 -36.77 9.79
N SER A 963 -16.24 -38.10 9.95
CA SER A 963 -15.34 -38.83 10.86
C SER A 963 -14.53 -39.91 10.14
N PHE A 964 -13.32 -40.20 10.64
CA PHE A 964 -12.48 -41.29 10.13
C PHE A 964 -13.27 -42.61 10.07
N GLY A 965 -13.32 -43.23 8.89
CA GLY A 965 -14.00 -44.50 8.66
C GLY A 965 -15.52 -44.43 8.54
N SER A 966 -16.14 -43.25 8.61
CA SER A 966 -17.58 -43.11 8.40
C SER A 966 -17.98 -43.17 6.92
N SER A 967 -19.16 -43.71 6.61
CA SER A 967 -19.64 -43.88 5.23
C SER A 967 -20.11 -42.59 4.55
N ASP A 968 -20.38 -41.56 5.33
CA ASP A 968 -20.72 -40.18 4.92
C ASP A 968 -19.50 -39.24 4.94
N ALA A 969 -18.31 -39.76 5.26
CA ALA A 969 -17.09 -38.96 5.37
C ALA A 969 -16.40 -38.70 4.03
N ILE A 970 -15.77 -37.54 3.94
CA ILE A 970 -15.28 -36.91 2.71
C ILE A 970 -13.88 -36.30 3.04
N TYR A 971 -12.81 -36.49 2.23
CA TYR A 971 -11.39 -36.33 2.65
C TYR A 971 -10.43 -35.40 1.80
N LYS A 972 -10.38 -34.05 1.92
CA LYS A 972 -9.65 -33.17 0.93
C LYS A 972 -8.13 -33.07 1.04
N ARG A 973 -7.33 -33.86 0.31
CA ARG A 973 -5.93 -33.47 -0.02
C ARG A 973 -5.89 -32.10 -0.71
N VAL A 974 -5.45 -31.08 0.01
CA VAL A 974 -5.41 -29.65 -0.35
C VAL A 974 -3.95 -29.22 -0.51
N GLU A 975 -3.60 -28.55 -1.61
CA GLU A 975 -2.28 -27.92 -1.80
C GLU A 975 -2.16 -26.49 -1.23
N MET A 976 -3.31 -25.88 -0.94
CA MET A 976 -3.46 -24.46 -0.60
C MET A 976 -3.03 -24.14 0.83
N ARG A 977 -1.72 -24.22 1.09
CA ARG A 977 -1.09 -24.01 2.42
C ARG A 977 -1.83 -22.98 3.27
N HIS A 978 -1.94 -21.75 2.78
CA HIS A 978 -2.56 -20.66 3.54
C HIS A 978 -4.06 -20.85 3.80
N ARG A 979 -4.80 -21.45 2.87
CA ARG A 979 -6.26 -21.62 2.98
C ARG A 979 -6.65 -22.84 3.81
N ARG A 980 -5.90 -23.96 3.76
CA ARG A 980 -6.07 -25.05 4.75
C ARG A 980 -5.70 -24.57 6.16
N TYR A 981 -4.63 -23.77 6.27
CA TYR A 981 -4.21 -23.17 7.54
C TYR A 981 -5.27 -22.20 8.10
N GLU A 982 -5.82 -21.33 7.25
CA GLU A 982 -6.91 -20.42 7.62
C GLU A 982 -8.15 -21.18 8.09
N MET A 983 -8.57 -22.23 7.37
CA MET A 983 -9.74 -23.03 7.76
C MET A 983 -9.53 -23.71 9.12
N ALA A 984 -8.33 -24.22 9.41
CA ALA A 984 -7.99 -24.80 10.70
C ALA A 984 -7.94 -23.75 11.82
N LEU A 985 -7.31 -22.60 11.57
CA LEU A 985 -7.25 -21.51 12.54
C LEU A 985 -8.61 -20.88 12.80
N ASN A 986 -9.52 -20.80 11.82
CA ASN A 986 -10.90 -20.37 12.06
C ASN A 986 -11.63 -21.34 13.01
N THR A 987 -11.50 -22.67 12.79
CA THR A 987 -12.06 -23.67 13.73
C THR A 987 -11.43 -23.59 15.11
N TRP A 988 -10.12 -23.36 15.22
CA TRP A 988 -9.46 -23.09 16.50
C TRP A 988 -9.98 -21.82 17.17
N SER A 989 -10.11 -20.70 16.45
CA SER A 989 -10.58 -19.43 17.03
C SER A 989 -12.02 -19.49 17.47
N ASP A 990 -12.92 -20.00 16.62
CA ASP A 990 -14.34 -20.09 16.95
C ASP A 990 -14.56 -21.05 18.13
N TRP A 991 -13.73 -22.10 18.28
CA TRP A 991 -13.73 -22.92 19.49
C TRP A 991 -13.24 -22.16 20.73
N LEU A 992 -12.10 -21.46 20.65
CA LEU A 992 -11.55 -20.70 21.79
C LEU A 992 -12.51 -19.61 22.28
N GLU A 993 -13.16 -18.88 21.37
CA GLU A 993 -14.08 -17.79 21.69
C GLU A 993 -15.22 -18.22 22.61
N ILE A 994 -15.76 -19.42 22.35
CA ILE A 994 -16.91 -20.01 23.02
C ILE A 994 -16.50 -20.73 24.32
N ASN A 995 -15.35 -21.42 24.32
CA ASN A 995 -15.02 -22.41 25.36
C ASN A 995 -13.95 -21.95 26.37
N ILE A 996 -13.16 -20.91 26.09
CA ILE A 996 -12.13 -20.44 27.04
C ILE A 996 -12.70 -19.46 28.05
N ASN A 997 -12.41 -19.70 29.33
CA ASN A 997 -12.64 -18.71 30.38
C ASN A 997 -11.65 -17.54 30.25
N ARG A 998 -12.12 -16.46 29.63
CA ARG A 998 -11.39 -15.22 29.33
C ARG A 998 -10.80 -14.49 30.55
N THR A 999 -11.26 -14.81 31.77
CA THR A 999 -10.72 -14.23 33.02
C THR A 999 -9.68 -15.11 33.71
N LYS A 1000 -9.59 -16.40 33.34
CA LYS A 1000 -8.65 -17.37 33.92
C LYS A 1000 -7.43 -17.60 33.02
N THR A 1001 -7.68 -17.96 31.77
CA THR A 1001 -6.67 -18.59 30.91
C THR A 1001 -5.97 -17.56 30.03
N LYS A 1002 -4.64 -17.52 30.13
CA LYS A 1002 -3.80 -16.68 29.26
C LYS A 1002 -3.48 -17.45 27.98
N LEU A 1003 -3.72 -16.80 26.85
CA LEU A 1003 -3.54 -17.38 25.51
C LEU A 1003 -2.33 -16.74 24.83
N PHE A 1004 -1.40 -17.57 24.38
CA PHE A 1004 -0.24 -17.21 23.58
C PHE A 1004 -0.28 -17.98 22.26
N PHE A 1005 0.20 -17.35 21.19
CA PHE A 1005 0.39 -18.00 19.89
C PHE A 1005 1.78 -17.64 19.37
N MET A 1006 2.67 -18.62 19.32
CA MET A 1006 4.00 -18.48 18.72
C MET A 1006 3.85 -18.26 17.22
N SER A 1007 4.61 -17.35 16.63
CA SER A 1007 4.66 -17.23 15.17
C SER A 1007 5.51 -18.34 14.54
N LEU A 1008 5.58 -18.38 13.21
CA LEU A 1008 6.35 -19.35 12.45
C LEU A 1008 7.82 -19.39 12.91
N SER A 1009 8.32 -20.54 13.32
CA SER A 1009 9.76 -20.79 13.40
C SER A 1009 10.28 -21.11 11.99
N PRO A 1010 11.29 -20.39 11.49
CA PRO A 1010 11.88 -20.66 10.18
C PRO A 1010 12.75 -21.94 10.21
N TYR A 1011 13.14 -22.36 9.01
CA TYR A 1011 14.04 -23.49 8.74
C TYR A 1011 15.07 -23.03 7.69
N HIS A 1012 16.23 -23.67 7.62
CA HIS A 1012 17.37 -23.24 6.79
C HIS A 1012 17.92 -24.38 5.89
N TYR A 1013 17.04 -24.98 5.08
CA TYR A 1013 17.44 -25.94 4.04
C TYR A 1013 18.06 -25.23 2.82
N TRP A 1014 17.85 -23.92 2.65
CA TRP A 1014 18.31 -23.14 1.49
C TRP A 1014 18.94 -21.80 1.92
N GLY A 1015 19.91 -21.30 1.15
CA GLY A 1015 20.61 -20.03 1.41
C GLY A 1015 20.00 -18.81 0.72
N GLU A 1016 20.52 -17.61 1.02
CA GLU A 1016 20.05 -16.32 0.46
C GLU A 1016 20.08 -16.22 -1.08
N ASN A 1017 20.79 -17.12 -1.77
CA ASN A 1017 20.87 -17.19 -3.22
C ASN A 1017 20.77 -18.64 -3.71
N TYR A 1018 19.80 -18.93 -4.58
CA TYR A 1018 19.69 -20.18 -5.37
C TYR A 1018 20.87 -20.43 -6.36
N SER A 1019 22.00 -19.76 -6.19
CA SER A 1019 23.25 -19.96 -6.95
C SER A 1019 24.50 -20.05 -6.04
N VAL A 1020 24.30 -20.17 -4.73
CA VAL A 1020 25.35 -20.52 -3.75
C VAL A 1020 24.80 -21.68 -2.92
N GLU A 1021 25.57 -22.76 -2.77
CA GLU A 1021 25.13 -23.98 -2.05
C GLU A 1021 25.17 -23.83 -0.52
N GLN A 1022 24.46 -22.84 0.01
CA GLN A 1022 24.27 -22.65 1.46
C GLN A 1022 23.05 -23.44 1.96
N HIS A 1023 23.27 -24.10 3.10
CA HIS A 1023 22.41 -25.04 3.81
C HIS A 1023 22.85 -24.95 5.29
N CYS A 1024 22.05 -25.31 6.29
CA CYS A 1024 22.52 -25.22 7.69
C CYS A 1024 23.73 -26.13 8.06
N TYR A 1025 24.21 -26.97 7.13
CA TYR A 1025 25.40 -27.79 7.32
C TYR A 1025 26.67 -26.94 7.21
N ASN A 1026 27.58 -27.08 8.17
CA ASN A 1026 28.78 -26.25 8.36
C ASN A 1026 28.52 -24.75 8.60
N GLU A 1027 27.28 -24.34 8.90
CA GLU A 1027 26.96 -22.96 9.26
C GLU A 1027 27.24 -22.72 10.76
N THR A 1028 28.13 -21.77 11.04
CA THR A 1028 28.71 -21.52 12.39
C THR A 1028 28.54 -20.10 12.90
N GLU A 1029 28.00 -19.21 12.06
CA GLU A 1029 27.78 -17.79 12.34
C GLU A 1029 26.36 -17.39 11.91
N PRO A 1030 25.62 -16.61 12.72
CA PRO A 1030 24.33 -16.07 12.34
C PRO A 1030 24.47 -14.98 11.27
N ILE A 1031 23.35 -14.65 10.64
CA ILE A 1031 23.23 -13.52 9.74
C ILE A 1031 23.28 -12.22 10.57
N LEU A 1032 24.21 -11.32 10.24
CA LEU A 1032 24.42 -10.05 10.96
C LEU A 1032 23.88 -8.82 10.23
N LYS A 1033 23.27 -9.03 9.07
CA LYS A 1033 22.60 -8.03 8.21
C LYS A 1033 21.33 -7.55 8.91
N GLU A 1034 21.32 -6.34 9.46
CA GLU A 1034 20.13 -5.81 10.16
C GLU A 1034 18.90 -5.83 9.25
N GLU A 1035 17.75 -6.14 9.86
CA GLU A 1035 16.43 -6.25 9.19
C GLU A 1035 16.35 -7.34 8.10
N TYR A 1036 17.18 -8.39 8.23
CA TYR A 1036 17.09 -9.61 7.44
C TYR A 1036 15.71 -10.27 7.53
N TRP A 1037 15.33 -10.92 6.43
CA TRP A 1037 14.26 -11.90 6.34
C TRP A 1037 14.65 -12.93 5.26
N GLY A 1038 14.53 -14.21 5.57
CA GLY A 1038 14.73 -15.32 4.65
C GLY A 1038 13.53 -15.58 3.74
N ALA A 1039 13.72 -16.50 2.80
CA ALA A 1039 12.66 -16.96 1.90
C ALA A 1039 11.73 -18.00 2.57
N ASP A 1040 12.28 -18.81 3.48
CA ASP A 1040 11.56 -19.88 4.18
C ASP A 1040 10.65 -19.37 5.32
N ALA A 1041 10.77 -18.10 5.70
CA ALA A 1041 9.86 -17.41 6.61
C ALA A 1041 8.52 -17.05 5.92
N ASP A 1042 7.57 -18.00 5.87
CA ASP A 1042 6.25 -17.83 5.21
C ASP A 1042 5.36 -16.79 5.93
N ARG A 1043 5.59 -15.51 5.61
CA ARG A 1043 4.80 -14.35 6.08
C ARG A 1043 3.33 -14.44 5.66
N GLY A 1044 3.02 -15.22 4.62
CA GLY A 1044 1.65 -15.48 4.17
C GLY A 1044 0.87 -16.39 5.13
N MET A 1045 1.55 -17.27 5.87
CA MET A 1045 0.97 -17.95 7.04
C MET A 1045 0.90 -17.04 8.26
N MET A 1046 1.95 -16.23 8.53
CA MET A 1046 1.93 -15.28 9.66
C MET A 1046 0.74 -14.33 9.60
N HIS A 1047 0.46 -13.74 8.44
CA HIS A 1047 -0.68 -12.85 8.22
C HIS A 1047 -2.04 -13.54 8.49
N VAL A 1048 -2.17 -14.84 8.20
CA VAL A 1048 -3.39 -15.61 8.51
C VAL A 1048 -3.57 -15.78 10.02
N ALA A 1049 -2.49 -16.11 10.74
CA ALA A 1049 -2.51 -16.20 12.20
C ALA A 1049 -2.83 -14.83 12.85
N GLU A 1050 -2.19 -13.75 12.39
CA GLU A 1050 -2.48 -12.39 12.83
C GLU A 1050 -3.93 -11.98 12.55
N ALA A 1051 -4.45 -12.22 11.34
CA ALA A 1051 -5.82 -11.87 10.98
C ALA A 1051 -6.85 -12.63 11.83
N THR A 1052 -6.63 -13.91 12.10
CA THR A 1052 -7.51 -14.70 12.97
C THR A 1052 -7.40 -14.30 14.44
N ILE A 1053 -6.22 -13.94 14.93
CA ILE A 1053 -6.05 -13.38 16.29
C ILE A 1053 -6.76 -12.02 16.42
N ARG A 1054 -6.64 -11.12 15.44
CA ARG A 1054 -7.36 -9.84 15.45
C ARG A 1054 -8.89 -10.02 15.48
N LYS A 1055 -9.44 -11.04 14.80
CA LYS A 1055 -10.88 -11.39 14.91
C LYS A 1055 -11.25 -11.74 16.36
N LEU A 1056 -10.43 -12.52 17.07
CA LEU A 1056 -10.64 -12.85 18.48
C LEU A 1056 -10.54 -11.62 19.39
N GLU A 1057 -9.55 -10.75 19.17
CA GLU A 1057 -9.37 -9.52 19.96
C GLU A 1057 -10.57 -8.57 19.79
N ILE A 1058 -11.08 -8.38 18.57
CA ILE A 1058 -12.31 -7.62 18.29
C ILE A 1058 -13.53 -8.22 18.99
N ARG A 1059 -13.63 -9.56 19.04
CA ARG A 1059 -14.67 -10.29 19.78
C ARG A 1059 -14.40 -10.37 21.29
N GLY A 1060 -13.38 -9.70 21.82
CA GLY A 1060 -13.07 -9.59 23.24
C GLY A 1060 -12.39 -10.81 23.86
N LEU A 1061 -11.59 -11.56 23.09
CA LEU A 1061 -10.68 -12.60 23.58
C LEU A 1061 -9.23 -12.26 23.19
N LYS A 1062 -8.41 -11.85 24.15
CA LYS A 1062 -7.01 -11.50 23.90
C LYS A 1062 -6.14 -12.74 23.72
N VAL A 1063 -5.41 -12.81 22.61
CA VAL A 1063 -4.34 -13.80 22.37
C VAL A 1063 -3.04 -13.06 22.11
N GLN A 1064 -2.03 -13.28 22.94
CA GLN A 1064 -0.72 -12.67 22.75
C GLN A 1064 0.01 -13.37 21.61
N TYR A 1065 0.06 -12.73 20.44
CA TYR A 1065 0.94 -13.15 19.34
C TYR A 1065 2.39 -12.92 19.74
N MET A 1066 3.24 -13.92 19.53
CA MET A 1066 4.65 -13.94 19.91
C MET A 1066 5.49 -14.03 18.63
N ASN A 1067 5.87 -12.88 18.07
CA ASN A 1067 6.51 -12.79 16.75
C ASN A 1067 8.00 -13.18 16.78
N ILE A 1068 8.26 -14.47 16.97
CA ILE A 1068 9.60 -15.07 17.01
C ILE A 1068 10.23 -15.30 15.63
N THR A 1069 9.49 -15.05 14.54
CA THR A 1069 9.94 -15.45 13.19
C THR A 1069 11.23 -14.74 12.79
N GLN A 1070 11.22 -13.40 12.72
CA GLN A 1070 12.37 -12.65 12.23
C GLN A 1070 13.61 -12.89 13.10
N LEU A 1071 13.47 -12.88 14.43
CA LEU A 1071 14.60 -13.09 15.33
C LEU A 1071 15.22 -14.49 15.17
N SER A 1072 14.44 -15.50 14.78
CA SER A 1072 14.95 -16.86 14.51
C SER A 1072 15.55 -17.00 13.10
N ASP A 1073 15.09 -16.18 12.15
CA ASP A 1073 15.52 -16.14 10.74
C ASP A 1073 17.00 -15.78 10.59
N TYR A 1074 17.57 -15.03 11.54
CA TYR A 1074 19.01 -14.76 11.56
C TYR A 1074 19.88 -16.00 11.87
N ARG A 1075 19.30 -17.12 12.35
CA ARG A 1075 20.02 -18.15 13.11
C ARG A 1075 20.32 -19.45 12.37
N LYS A 1076 20.65 -19.38 11.07
CA LYS A 1076 21.12 -20.52 10.26
C LYS A 1076 22.20 -21.40 10.92
N ASP A 1077 22.97 -20.83 11.85
CA ASP A 1077 23.99 -21.51 12.64
C ASP A 1077 23.45 -22.47 13.72
N ALA A 1078 22.23 -22.29 14.21
CA ALA A 1078 21.76 -22.94 15.43
C ALA A 1078 20.98 -24.26 15.25
N HIS A 1079 20.98 -24.83 14.04
CA HIS A 1079 20.29 -26.10 13.74
C HIS A 1079 21.12 -27.35 14.10
N PRO A 1080 20.50 -28.50 14.42
CA PRO A 1080 21.23 -29.75 14.65
C PRO A 1080 22.02 -30.23 13.45
N SER A 1081 21.54 -29.99 12.22
CA SER A 1081 22.15 -30.53 11.01
C SER A 1081 22.32 -32.05 11.17
N ILE A 1082 23.51 -32.62 10.97
CA ILE A 1082 23.76 -34.05 11.20
C ILE A 1082 23.90 -34.42 12.69
N TYR A 1083 24.13 -33.44 13.58
CA TYR A 1083 24.51 -33.63 14.98
C TYR A 1083 23.28 -33.85 15.89
N ARG A 1084 22.61 -34.98 15.70
CA ARG A 1084 21.50 -35.45 16.52
C ARG A 1084 21.43 -36.98 16.48
N LYS A 1085 20.54 -37.57 17.28
CA LYS A 1085 20.18 -38.98 17.10
C LYS A 1085 19.37 -39.17 15.83
N HIS A 1086 19.80 -40.12 15.01
CA HIS A 1086 19.05 -40.62 13.86
C HIS A 1086 18.58 -42.04 14.16
N ASP A 1087 17.46 -42.46 13.56
CA ASP A 1087 16.84 -43.77 13.83
C ASP A 1087 17.69 -44.95 13.36
N GLN A 1088 18.66 -44.69 12.47
CA GLN A 1088 19.76 -45.57 12.06
C GLN A 1088 21.07 -44.76 12.07
N PRO A 1089 22.25 -45.38 12.35
CA PRO A 1089 23.54 -44.68 12.25
C PRO A 1089 23.80 -44.17 10.83
N ILE A 1090 24.27 -42.93 10.69
CA ILE A 1090 24.64 -42.35 9.40
C ILE A 1090 25.82 -43.13 8.81
N THR A 1091 25.70 -43.61 7.56
CA THR A 1091 26.80 -44.35 6.89
C THR A 1091 27.87 -43.40 6.33
N GLU A 1092 29.06 -43.93 6.02
CA GLU A 1092 30.11 -43.18 5.32
C GLU A 1092 29.70 -42.66 3.92
N GLU A 1093 28.62 -43.19 3.34
CA GLU A 1093 28.06 -42.71 2.07
C GLU A 1093 27.10 -41.54 2.32
N GLN A 1094 26.26 -41.65 3.34
CA GLN A 1094 25.35 -40.58 3.77
C GLN A 1094 26.10 -39.36 4.32
N LEU A 1095 27.25 -39.56 4.97
CA LEU A 1095 28.16 -38.47 5.38
C LEU A 1095 28.80 -37.73 4.18
N LYS A 1096 28.75 -38.28 2.96
CA LYS A 1096 29.20 -37.60 1.73
C LYS A 1096 28.10 -36.76 1.08
N ASP A 1097 26.84 -36.96 1.44
CA ASP A 1097 25.71 -36.08 1.11
C ASP A 1097 25.04 -35.52 2.39
N PRO A 1098 25.71 -34.60 3.10
CA PRO A 1098 25.15 -34.01 4.32
C PRO A 1098 23.90 -33.14 4.07
N LYS A 1099 23.56 -32.81 2.82
CA LYS A 1099 22.34 -32.05 2.49
C LYS A 1099 21.11 -32.93 2.74
N SER A 1100 21.12 -34.18 2.26
CA SER A 1100 20.00 -35.13 2.44
C SER A 1100 19.78 -35.64 3.87
N TYR A 1101 20.72 -35.41 4.80
CA TYR A 1101 20.70 -35.95 6.17
C TYR A 1101 20.80 -34.90 7.29
N SER A 1102 20.85 -33.61 6.95
CA SER A 1102 20.90 -32.52 7.94
C SER A 1102 19.50 -32.05 8.34
N ASP A 1103 19.22 -32.03 9.65
CA ASP A 1103 18.04 -31.39 10.21
C ASP A 1103 18.26 -29.86 10.30
N CYS A 1104 17.67 -29.12 9.37
CA CYS A 1104 17.65 -27.65 9.36
C CYS A 1104 16.30 -27.07 9.78
N LEU A 1105 15.52 -27.83 10.55
CA LEU A 1105 14.15 -27.50 10.95
C LEU A 1105 14.03 -27.34 12.46
N HIS A 1106 14.55 -28.31 13.22
CA HIS A 1106 14.65 -28.20 14.68
C HIS A 1106 15.85 -27.35 15.09
N TRP A 1107 15.97 -27.04 16.38
CA TRP A 1107 17.05 -26.22 16.93
C TRP A 1107 17.93 -27.04 17.86
N CYS A 1108 19.23 -26.76 17.86
CA CYS A 1108 20.11 -27.20 18.93
C CYS A 1108 19.67 -26.57 20.26
N LEU A 1109 19.78 -27.33 21.33
CA LEU A 1109 19.59 -26.87 22.70
C LEU A 1109 20.90 -27.08 23.48
N PRO A 1110 21.41 -26.10 24.24
CA PRO A 1110 20.92 -24.71 24.34
C PRO A 1110 21.05 -23.94 23.01
N GLY A 1111 20.18 -22.97 22.78
CA GLY A 1111 20.06 -22.28 21.49
C GLY A 1111 18.83 -21.37 21.33
N VAL A 1112 18.28 -21.31 20.12
CA VAL A 1112 17.26 -20.32 19.74
C VAL A 1112 15.96 -20.38 20.58
N PRO A 1113 15.41 -21.56 20.93
CA PRO A 1113 14.23 -21.64 21.80
C PRO A 1113 14.44 -21.08 23.21
N ASP A 1114 15.67 -20.97 23.69
CA ASP A 1114 15.97 -20.34 24.99
C ASP A 1114 15.68 -18.83 24.98
N ILE A 1115 15.73 -18.19 23.80
CA ILE A 1115 15.33 -16.80 23.61
C ILE A 1115 13.80 -16.69 23.51
N TRP A 1116 13.13 -17.62 22.83
CA TRP A 1116 11.66 -17.67 22.81
C TRP A 1116 11.10 -17.79 24.24
N ASN A 1117 11.73 -18.64 25.05
CA ASN A 1117 11.39 -18.81 26.47
C ASN A 1117 11.74 -17.59 27.33
N GLN A 1118 12.82 -16.85 27.04
CA GLN A 1118 13.10 -15.57 27.71
C GLN A 1118 12.06 -14.48 27.40
N ILE A 1119 11.57 -14.41 26.16
CA ILE A 1119 10.51 -13.45 25.77
C ILE A 1119 9.15 -13.89 26.36
N LEU A 1120 8.81 -15.18 26.29
CA LEU A 1120 7.62 -15.75 26.91
C LEU A 1120 7.60 -15.54 28.44
N TYR A 1121 8.75 -15.73 29.10
CA TYR A 1121 8.96 -15.46 30.52
C TYR A 1121 8.60 -14.01 30.89
N LEU A 1122 9.02 -13.01 30.11
CA LEU A 1122 8.65 -11.62 30.33
C LEU A 1122 7.13 -11.40 30.27
N HIS A 1123 6.45 -11.91 29.24
CA HIS A 1123 4.99 -11.77 29.15
C HIS A 1123 4.25 -12.52 30.29
N ILE A 1124 4.77 -13.67 30.73
CA ILE A 1124 4.21 -14.43 31.87
C ILE A 1124 4.46 -13.70 33.20
N LEU A 1125 5.61 -13.04 33.40
CA LEU A 1125 5.87 -12.21 34.58
C LEU A 1125 5.02 -10.95 34.63
N ASN A 1126 4.91 -10.23 33.51
CA ASN A 1126 4.27 -8.90 33.44
C ASN A 1126 2.73 -8.95 33.35
N SER A 1127 2.10 -10.10 33.64
CA SER A 1127 0.66 -10.32 33.54
C SER A 1127 0.04 -11.01 34.76
#